data_AF-G0U9E7-F1
#
_entry.id   AF-G0U9E7-F1
#
_cell.length_a   1.000
_cell.length_b   1.000
_cell.length_c   1.000
_cell.angle_alpha   90.00
_cell.angle_beta   90.00
_cell.angle_gamma   90.00
#
_symmetry.space_group_name_H-M   'P 1'
#
loop_
_entity.id
_entity.type
_entity.pdbx_description
1 polymer ?
#
loop_
_entity_poly.entity_id
_entity_poly.type
_entity_poly.pdbx_seq_one_letter_code
_entity_poly.pdbx_strand_id
1 'polypeptide(L)'
;MSTGRLSGYIYVQSHHLTCIHALSSPGDGTSLALLSPPMMVHLHTVSTPFFPFNHCGKNSDTHFRLYYIGVAPLCMRRGPLTAGALPLLVASSACVSWADVLVTYRDVTALLDGVYRPTTEELNKGLLRMETSWGASLFYYGIVKGICRHKYPPTRLVSTALERFKRFGHFYAIKRIMEEDVDSTTYQGARTALVYASFTGMWEHAIRIYQNNPIMHQNIADVSSLVGVLSTCGCWEGAFTLINQRSPRSLHPSLIRPVVRSLGVSGEYKRMLALVAASLAQGHGMNIKLFSALVKSLQLSGQWKSALETAVDLGLMSPMREAQEKSLAMYTGLVDCLYASDPYYEFSVQDVVGDITYRMHPRLTHERQLKRTARSFRLISPNEIFRRHRSCLSALSSVITKQLSLTDVHTRPVAELAEEAFKQCGVQLVLDTNFVLHCATKNQSLSHFYPPMRRQYPRLEGKSPFRVVIPFTTVRETYQLIWGTSAHVKRSVRSLLWSRVTALFRDPLVKVLSFSSEYPCTAFSVITSMAYSRLNEPANENDPDRRILNTCVALQYAFRQRYAASLQGVEQLSDGAMLFSFLKYHVRRHHRDVRGVACEQLLLCTMDKRLSLAADELGIQTFPRFDCGLHGAATEEE
;
A
#
# COMPACT_ATOMS: atom_id res chain seq x y z
N MET A 1 13.11 -16.26 -22.21
CA MET A 1 13.52 -14.85 -22.11
C MET A 1 13.13 -14.34 -20.73
N SER A 2 14.11 -14.24 -19.84
CA SER A 2 13.94 -13.94 -18.42
C SER A 2 13.69 -12.45 -18.18
N THR A 3 12.49 -12.11 -17.71
CA THR A 3 12.15 -10.75 -17.26
C THR A 3 12.56 -10.60 -15.79
N GLY A 4 13.76 -10.06 -15.55
CA GLY A 4 14.22 -9.66 -14.23
C GLY A 4 13.42 -8.43 -13.75
N ARG A 5 12.59 -8.59 -12.70
CA ARG A 5 11.99 -7.48 -11.97
C ARG A 5 13.01 -6.90 -11.00
N LEU A 6 13.51 -5.70 -11.28
CA LEU A 6 14.20 -4.87 -10.30
C LEU A 6 13.15 -4.26 -9.36
N SER A 7 13.06 -4.80 -8.14
CA SER A 7 12.36 -4.16 -7.02
C SER A 7 13.25 -3.04 -6.48
N GLY A 8 12.97 -1.79 -6.87
CA GLY A 8 13.58 -0.62 -6.25
C GLY A 8 13.12 -0.51 -4.80
N TYR A 9 14.02 -0.80 -3.85
CA TYR A 9 13.79 -0.55 -2.43
C TYR A 9 13.98 0.94 -2.16
N ILE A 10 12.93 1.61 -1.66
CA ILE A 10 13.06 2.94 -1.07
C ILE A 10 13.80 2.78 0.27
N TYR A 11 15.09 3.09 0.27
CA TYR A 11 15.88 3.22 1.49
C TYR A 11 15.46 4.51 2.20
N VAL A 12 14.75 4.39 3.32
CA VAL A 12 14.65 5.47 4.29
C VAL A 12 15.99 5.51 5.03
N GLN A 13 16.83 6.49 4.71
CA GLN A 13 18.10 6.74 5.41
C GLN A 13 17.84 6.92 6.91
N SER A 14 18.15 5.90 7.70
CA SER A 14 18.34 6.02 9.15
C SER A 14 19.81 6.31 9.42
N HIS A 15 20.09 7.41 10.12
CA HIS A 15 21.42 7.82 10.52
C HIS A 15 22.17 6.71 11.30
N HIS A 16 23.46 6.58 10.96
CA HIS A 16 24.55 5.78 11.50
C HIS A 16 24.35 5.04 12.84
N LEU A 17 24.48 3.71 12.78
CA LEU A 17 25.08 2.87 13.81
C LEU A 17 26.04 1.90 13.12
N THR A 18 27.33 2.18 13.21
CA THR A 18 28.43 1.36 12.71
C THR A 18 28.64 0.19 13.66
N CYS A 19 28.23 -1.02 13.28
CA CYS A 19 28.70 -2.26 13.91
C CYS A 19 29.90 -2.78 13.12
N ILE A 20 31.06 -2.78 13.77
CA ILE A 20 32.30 -3.41 13.30
C ILE A 20 32.10 -4.92 13.37
N HIS A 21 32.14 -5.61 12.23
CA HIS A 21 32.39 -7.05 12.18
C HIS A 21 33.85 -7.27 11.79
N ALA A 22 34.62 -7.81 12.73
CA ALA A 22 35.95 -8.33 12.50
C ALA A 22 35.85 -9.60 11.64
N LEU A 23 36.51 -9.60 10.49
CA LEU A 23 36.86 -10.80 9.75
C LEU A 23 38.39 -10.84 9.65
N SER A 24 38.94 -11.89 10.23
CA SER A 24 40.34 -12.29 10.19
C SER A 24 40.67 -12.98 8.87
N SER A 25 41.62 -12.45 8.11
CA SER A 25 42.62 -13.25 7.38
C SER A 25 43.88 -12.41 7.11
N PRO A 26 45.05 -13.04 6.92
CA PRO A 26 46.35 -12.38 6.98
C PRO A 26 46.85 -11.97 5.58
N GLY A 27 47.75 -10.99 5.53
CA GLY A 27 48.71 -10.87 4.44
C GLY A 27 48.84 -9.48 3.85
N ASP A 28 50.06 -8.97 4.00
CA ASP A 28 50.74 -7.98 3.15
C ASP A 28 50.42 -6.50 3.33
N GLY A 29 51.42 -5.84 3.90
CA GLY A 29 51.45 -4.41 4.14
C GLY A 29 51.87 -3.61 2.93
N THR A 30 51.54 -2.32 2.99
CA THR A 30 52.39 -1.24 2.52
C THR A 30 51.86 0.06 3.12
N SER A 31 52.75 0.75 3.84
CA SER A 31 52.50 2.04 4.46
C SER A 31 52.39 3.15 3.42
N LEU A 32 51.45 4.07 3.59
CA LEU A 32 51.57 5.44 3.13
C LEU A 32 50.85 6.37 4.13
N ALA A 33 51.58 7.38 4.56
CA ALA A 33 51.22 8.33 5.62
C ALA A 33 50.75 9.67 5.04
N LEU A 34 50.28 10.54 5.96
CA LEU A 34 50.11 12.02 5.88
C LEU A 34 48.72 12.48 5.37
N LEU A 35 48.01 13.49 5.91
CA LEU A 35 48.21 14.48 6.99
C LEU A 35 46.84 15.15 7.31
N SER A 36 46.53 15.33 8.61
CA SER A 36 45.86 16.48 9.28
C SER A 36 44.44 16.98 8.88
N PRO A 37 43.74 17.83 9.68
CA PRO A 37 43.71 18.11 11.14
C PRO A 37 42.27 18.04 11.74
N PRO A 38 42.06 18.28 13.06
CA PRO A 38 40.76 18.11 13.73
C PRO A 38 39.91 19.38 13.71
N MET A 39 38.59 19.25 13.54
CA MET A 39 37.64 20.34 13.78
C MET A 39 36.72 20.01 14.96
N MET A 40 36.77 20.89 15.97
CA MET A 40 35.91 20.92 17.15
C MET A 40 34.43 20.96 16.75
N VAL A 41 33.60 20.14 17.40
CA VAL A 41 32.15 20.29 17.38
C VAL A 41 31.72 20.95 18.69
N HIS A 42 31.30 22.21 18.61
CA HIS A 42 30.56 22.89 19.67
C HIS A 42 29.14 22.32 19.77
N LEU A 43 28.81 21.72 20.91
CA LEU A 43 27.43 21.36 21.27
C LEU A 43 26.72 22.60 21.85
N HIS A 44 25.83 23.21 21.06
CA HIS A 44 24.82 24.12 21.58
C HIS A 44 23.64 23.31 22.12
N THR A 45 23.46 23.34 23.44
CA THR A 45 22.22 22.94 24.12
C THR A 45 21.10 23.92 23.78
N VAL A 46 20.11 23.48 23.00
CA VAL A 46 18.86 24.24 22.81
C VAL A 46 17.84 23.73 23.82
N SER A 47 17.53 24.63 24.75
CA SER A 47 16.45 24.58 25.72
C SER A 47 15.08 24.49 25.03
N THR A 48 14.29 23.50 25.42
CA THR A 48 12.85 23.41 25.10
C THR A 48 12.06 24.42 25.92
N PRO A 49 11.18 25.24 25.30
CA PRO A 49 10.29 26.10 26.05
C PRO A 49 9.03 25.33 26.49
N PHE A 50 8.78 25.36 27.80
CA PHE A 50 7.49 25.09 28.41
C PHE A 50 6.46 26.11 27.91
N PHE A 51 5.25 25.65 27.58
CA PHE A 51 4.05 26.50 27.57
C PHE A 51 3.05 25.99 28.61
N PRO A 52 2.37 26.90 29.34
CA PRO A 52 1.56 26.57 30.50
C PRO A 52 0.09 26.31 30.12
N PHE A 53 -0.55 25.39 30.83
CA PHE A 53 -2.01 25.31 30.87
C PHE A 53 -2.52 26.11 32.07
N ASN A 54 -3.35 27.11 31.78
CA ASN A 54 -4.03 27.93 32.78
C ASN A 54 -5.31 27.25 33.31
N HIS A 55 -5.49 27.49 34.61
CA HIS A 55 -6.53 27.12 35.56
C HIS A 55 -8.01 27.11 35.13
N CYS A 56 -8.72 26.11 35.68
CA CYS A 56 -9.88 26.27 36.57
C CYS A 56 -10.00 24.94 37.34
N GLY A 57 -9.96 24.79 38.67
CA GLY A 57 -10.15 25.70 39.79
C GLY A 57 -11.19 25.06 40.73
N LYS A 58 -10.74 24.29 41.75
CA LYS A 58 -11.22 24.30 43.16
C LYS A 58 -10.76 23.06 43.96
N ASN A 59 -9.88 23.36 44.94
CA ASN A 59 -9.79 22.94 46.35
C ASN A 59 -9.99 21.44 46.71
N SER A 60 -9.15 20.83 47.56
CA SER A 60 -8.59 21.36 48.80
C SER A 60 -7.31 20.63 49.25
N ASP A 61 -6.54 21.38 50.03
CA ASP A 61 -5.25 21.10 50.68
C ASP A 61 -5.11 19.77 51.45
N THR A 62 -3.88 19.24 51.49
CA THR A 62 -3.12 19.10 52.75
C THR A 62 -1.63 18.75 52.55
N HIS A 63 -0.85 19.23 53.51
CA HIS A 63 0.60 19.40 53.64
C HIS A 63 1.55 18.18 53.57
N PHE A 64 2.77 18.47 53.06
CA PHE A 64 4.14 18.07 53.51
C PHE A 64 4.42 16.68 54.13
N ARG A 65 5.36 15.92 53.55
CA ARG A 65 6.74 15.71 54.06
C ARG A 65 7.57 14.72 53.21
N LEU A 66 8.82 15.10 52.94
CA LEU A 66 9.95 14.23 52.62
C LEU A 66 10.19 13.22 53.76
N TYR A 67 10.47 11.95 53.44
CA TYR A 67 11.43 11.13 54.21
C TYR A 67 12.08 10.03 53.37
N TYR A 68 13.37 9.89 53.68
CA TYR A 68 14.37 8.87 53.36
C TYR A 68 13.87 7.43 53.16
N ILE A 69 14.56 6.74 52.24
CA ILE A 69 14.53 5.29 52.02
C ILE A 69 15.28 4.62 53.16
N GLY A 70 14.54 4.01 54.09
CA GLY A 70 15.04 3.05 55.06
C GLY A 70 14.50 1.66 54.71
N VAL A 71 15.40 0.71 54.52
CA VAL A 71 15.08 -0.72 54.34
C VAL A 71 14.52 -1.25 55.67
N ALA A 72 13.25 -1.66 55.69
CA ALA A 72 12.60 -2.33 56.81
C ALA A 72 11.73 -3.50 56.33
N PRO A 73 11.64 -4.60 57.10
CA PRO A 73 11.03 -5.84 56.65
C PRO A 73 9.50 -5.73 56.63
N LEU A 74 8.90 -6.21 55.53
CA LEU A 74 7.45 -6.21 55.29
C LEU A 74 6.70 -7.08 56.30
N CYS A 75 6.02 -6.45 57.26
CA CYS A 75 4.96 -7.06 58.05
C CYS A 75 3.65 -7.08 57.23
N MET A 76 3.18 -8.28 56.84
CA MET A 76 1.90 -8.46 56.15
C MET A 76 0.70 -8.17 57.07
N ARG A 77 -0.06 -7.14 56.76
CA ARG A 77 -1.38 -6.85 57.37
C ARG A 77 -2.45 -7.61 56.56
N ARG A 78 -3.16 -8.55 57.19
CA ARG A 78 -4.27 -9.32 56.57
C ARG A 78 -5.51 -8.42 56.40
N GLY A 79 -5.67 -7.84 55.21
CA GLY A 79 -6.96 -7.36 54.70
C GLY A 79 -7.78 -8.50 54.08
N PRO A 80 -9.08 -8.28 53.79
CA PRO A 80 -9.93 -9.28 53.16
C PRO A 80 -9.35 -9.71 51.80
N LEU A 81 -9.47 -11.00 51.47
CA LEU A 81 -8.93 -11.67 50.28
C LEU A 81 -9.53 -11.13 48.96
N THR A 82 -9.25 -9.89 48.62
CA THR A 82 -9.42 -9.37 47.26
C THR A 82 -8.41 -10.08 46.38
N ALA A 83 -8.89 -10.83 45.37
CA ALA A 83 -8.14 -11.53 44.33
C ALA A 83 -6.61 -11.34 44.42
N GLY A 84 -5.92 -12.29 45.04
CA GLY A 84 -4.52 -12.19 45.44
C GLY A 84 -3.68 -11.48 44.37
N ALA A 85 -3.05 -10.37 44.76
CA ALA A 85 -2.18 -9.61 43.90
C ALA A 85 -1.06 -10.54 43.40
N LEU A 86 -1.17 -10.98 42.14
CA LEU A 86 -0.20 -11.89 41.54
C LEU A 86 1.18 -11.19 41.61
N PRO A 87 2.24 -11.85 42.08
CA PRO A 87 3.57 -11.24 42.19
C PRO A 87 4.05 -10.55 40.91
N LEU A 88 3.67 -11.07 39.74
CA LEU A 88 3.94 -10.43 38.45
C LEU A 88 3.22 -9.08 38.27
N LEU A 89 1.98 -8.96 38.75
CA LEU A 89 1.22 -7.72 38.71
C LEU A 89 1.82 -6.67 39.65
N VAL A 90 2.26 -7.10 40.84
CA VAL A 90 2.95 -6.25 41.81
C VAL A 90 4.28 -5.75 41.24
N ALA A 91 5.08 -6.62 40.62
CA ALA A 91 6.30 -6.23 39.92
C ALA A 91 6.00 -5.23 38.79
N SER A 92 4.94 -5.46 38.01
CA SER A 92 4.56 -4.55 36.92
C SER A 92 4.15 -3.15 37.37
N SER A 93 3.68 -2.97 38.59
CA SER A 93 3.31 -1.65 39.12
C SER A 93 4.50 -0.81 39.60
N ALA A 94 5.65 -1.43 39.86
CA ALA A 94 6.81 -0.76 40.46
C ALA A 94 7.94 -0.45 39.46
N CYS A 95 7.85 -0.95 38.23
CA CYS A 95 8.91 -0.87 37.24
C CYS A 95 8.58 0.08 36.09
N VAL A 96 9.60 0.77 35.58
CA VAL A 96 9.48 1.73 34.47
C VAL A 96 9.45 1.02 33.10
N SER A 97 10.09 -0.15 32.99
CA SER A 97 10.11 -0.95 31.77
C SER A 97 9.76 -2.41 32.01
N TRP A 98 9.24 -3.09 30.97
CA TRP A 98 9.02 -4.53 31.02
C TRP A 98 10.31 -5.32 31.23
N ALA A 99 11.48 -4.80 30.82
CA ALA A 99 12.75 -5.46 31.12
C ALA A 99 12.99 -5.52 32.63
N ASP A 100 12.76 -4.41 33.33
CA ASP A 100 12.91 -4.33 34.79
C ASP A 100 11.87 -5.20 35.51
N VAL A 101 10.63 -5.27 34.98
CA VAL A 101 9.60 -6.19 35.48
C VAL A 101 10.08 -7.63 35.37
N LEU A 102 10.64 -8.02 34.21
CA LEU A 102 11.10 -9.38 33.97
C LEU A 102 12.31 -9.74 34.83
N VAL A 103 13.25 -8.80 35.03
CA VAL A 103 14.41 -8.98 35.90
C VAL A 103 13.97 -9.10 37.36
N THR A 104 13.17 -8.16 37.85
CA THR A 104 12.66 -8.18 39.23
C THR A 104 11.84 -9.43 39.49
N TYR A 105 10.94 -9.77 38.57
CA TYR A 105 10.16 -11.00 38.68
C TYR A 105 11.05 -12.23 38.66
N ARG A 106 12.07 -12.27 37.80
CA ARG A 106 13.02 -13.38 37.77
C ARG A 106 13.71 -13.54 39.11
N ASP A 107 14.24 -12.45 39.65
CA ASP A 107 15.06 -12.46 40.85
C ASP A 107 14.21 -12.82 42.08
N VAL A 108 12.97 -12.30 42.17
CA VAL A 108 12.01 -12.67 43.22
C VAL A 108 11.58 -14.14 43.11
N THR A 109 11.30 -14.63 41.90
CA THR A 109 10.88 -16.02 41.71
C THR A 109 12.02 -16.99 42.01
N ALA A 110 13.26 -16.61 41.69
CA ALA A 110 14.45 -17.37 42.04
C ALA A 110 14.73 -17.36 43.56
N LEU A 111 14.54 -16.21 44.22
CA LEU A 111 14.69 -16.10 45.67
C LEU A 111 13.65 -16.94 46.45
N LEU A 112 12.44 -17.06 45.89
CA LEU A 112 11.34 -17.83 46.48
C LEU A 112 11.26 -19.26 45.95
N ASP A 113 12.34 -19.80 45.36
CA ASP A 113 12.36 -21.19 44.87
C ASP A 113 12.00 -22.16 46.01
N GLY A 114 11.11 -23.10 45.72
CA GLY A 114 10.54 -24.04 46.70
C GLY A 114 9.39 -23.51 47.57
N VAL A 115 9.21 -22.19 47.72
CA VAL A 115 8.11 -21.58 48.49
C VAL A 115 6.99 -21.09 47.58
N TYR A 116 7.36 -20.52 46.44
CA TYR A 116 6.44 -19.93 45.49
C TYR A 116 6.61 -20.56 44.11
N ARG A 117 5.49 -21.01 43.53
CA ARG A 117 5.46 -21.50 42.15
C ARG A 117 4.42 -20.71 41.36
N PRO A 118 4.83 -19.95 40.33
CA PRO A 118 3.89 -19.25 39.47
C PRO A 118 2.84 -20.19 38.90
N THR A 119 1.57 -19.80 38.98
CA THR A 119 0.49 -20.59 38.38
C THR A 119 0.49 -20.44 36.87
N THR A 120 -0.02 -21.45 36.15
CA THR A 120 -0.20 -21.37 34.69
C THR A 120 -1.05 -20.16 34.28
N GLU A 121 -2.03 -19.76 35.10
CA GLU A 121 -2.87 -18.58 34.82
C GLU A 121 -2.08 -17.27 34.94
N GLU A 122 -1.22 -17.15 35.95
CA GLU A 122 -0.34 -16.00 36.10
C GLU A 122 0.65 -15.87 34.94
N LEU A 123 1.31 -16.99 34.59
CA LEU A 123 2.23 -17.02 33.45
C LEU A 123 1.51 -16.67 32.15
N ASN A 124 0.28 -17.15 31.97
CA ASN A 124 -0.53 -16.84 30.80
C ASN A 124 -0.89 -15.34 30.73
N LYS A 125 -1.32 -14.76 31.87
CA LYS A 125 -1.61 -13.32 31.97
C LYS A 125 -0.37 -12.47 31.72
N GLY A 126 0.78 -12.90 32.23
CA GLY A 126 2.07 -12.25 31.99
C GLY A 126 2.42 -12.19 30.51
N LEU A 127 2.34 -13.34 29.84
CA LEU A 127 2.65 -13.44 28.42
C LEU A 127 1.69 -12.61 27.54
N LEU A 128 0.41 -12.53 27.92
CA LEU A 128 -0.58 -11.69 27.24
C LEU A 128 -0.28 -10.18 27.35
N ARG A 129 0.39 -9.76 28.44
CA ARG A 129 0.78 -8.37 28.68
C ARG A 129 2.06 -7.93 27.97
N MET A 130 2.90 -8.87 27.49
CA MET A 130 4.17 -8.54 26.84
C MET A 130 3.94 -7.77 25.54
N GLU A 131 4.30 -6.49 25.44
CA GLU A 131 3.98 -5.64 24.28
C GLU A 131 4.88 -5.84 23.06
N THR A 132 6.02 -6.50 23.24
CA THR A 132 7.04 -6.69 22.19
C THR A 132 7.37 -8.16 22.00
N SER A 133 7.87 -8.51 20.81
CA SER A 133 8.40 -9.87 20.55
C SER A 133 9.53 -10.22 21.51
N TRP A 134 10.46 -9.28 21.74
CA TRP A 134 11.58 -9.49 22.65
C TRP A 134 11.13 -9.74 24.09
N GLY A 135 10.19 -8.93 24.60
CA GLY A 135 9.61 -9.15 25.93
C GLY A 135 8.89 -10.50 26.03
N ALA A 136 8.14 -10.89 24.99
CA ALA A 136 7.52 -12.22 24.93
C ALA A 136 8.54 -13.36 24.90
N SER A 137 9.67 -13.20 24.19
CA SER A 137 10.77 -14.18 24.16
C SER A 137 11.45 -14.30 25.52
N LEU A 138 11.78 -13.18 26.17
CA LEU A 138 12.37 -13.18 27.50
C LEU A 138 11.43 -13.81 28.54
N PHE A 139 10.14 -13.48 28.49
CA PHE A 139 9.16 -14.06 29.39
C PHE A 139 9.03 -15.57 29.16
N TYR A 140 8.84 -16.01 27.90
CA TYR A 140 8.63 -17.42 27.61
C TYR A 140 9.89 -18.27 27.86
N TYR A 141 11.04 -17.90 27.30
CA TYR A 141 12.25 -18.71 27.45
C TYR A 141 12.96 -18.48 28.79
N GLY A 142 12.98 -17.25 29.28
CA GLY A 142 13.64 -16.90 30.55
C GLY A 142 12.83 -17.34 31.76
N ILE A 143 11.56 -16.95 31.84
CA ILE A 143 10.72 -17.20 33.04
C ILE A 143 10.06 -18.57 32.96
N VAL A 144 9.30 -18.87 31.88
CA VAL A 144 8.52 -20.11 31.80
C VAL A 144 9.44 -21.33 31.67
N LYS A 145 10.34 -21.34 30.68
CA LYS A 145 11.25 -22.48 30.45
C LYS A 145 12.46 -22.48 31.41
N GLY A 146 13.03 -21.31 31.70
CA GLY A 146 14.19 -21.18 32.59
C GLY A 146 13.84 -21.34 34.07
N ILE A 147 13.26 -20.30 34.69
CA ILE A 147 13.05 -20.25 36.15
C ILE A 147 12.04 -21.29 36.62
N CYS A 148 10.87 -21.37 35.95
CA CYS A 148 9.83 -22.32 36.34
C CYS A 148 10.17 -23.76 35.92
N ARG A 149 11.30 -23.96 35.22
CA ARG A 149 11.84 -25.24 34.76
C ARG A 149 10.82 -26.10 34.01
N HIS A 150 9.88 -25.47 33.29
CA HIS A 150 8.96 -26.20 32.42
C HIS A 150 9.70 -26.69 31.17
N LYS A 151 10.20 -27.94 31.20
CA LYS A 151 10.77 -28.60 30.02
C LYS A 151 9.75 -28.68 28.88
N TYR A 152 8.50 -29.00 29.22
CA TYR A 152 7.34 -29.01 28.33
C TYR A 152 6.25 -28.12 28.95
N PRO A 153 6.14 -26.85 28.53
CA PRO A 153 5.13 -25.94 29.08
C PRO A 153 3.70 -26.45 28.79
N PRO A 154 2.72 -26.18 29.69
CA PRO A 154 1.31 -26.49 29.42
C PRO A 154 0.82 -25.96 28.07
N THR A 155 0.00 -26.73 27.36
CA THR A 155 -0.50 -26.41 26.00
C THR A 155 -1.11 -25.01 25.87
N ARG A 156 -1.75 -24.52 26.94
CA ARG A 156 -2.30 -23.17 27.00
C ARG A 156 -1.22 -22.08 26.91
N LEU A 157 -0.09 -22.24 27.62
CA LEU A 157 1.04 -21.30 27.55
C LEU A 157 1.70 -21.33 26.17
N VAL A 158 1.91 -22.53 25.62
CA VAL A 158 2.45 -22.71 24.26
C VAL A 158 1.55 -22.00 23.23
N SER A 159 0.24 -22.22 23.31
CA SER A 159 -0.74 -21.60 22.40
C SER A 159 -0.74 -20.06 22.52
N THR A 160 -0.68 -19.53 23.75
CA THR A 160 -0.59 -18.09 23.98
C THR A 160 0.72 -17.52 23.45
N ALA A 161 1.85 -18.20 23.65
CA ALA A 161 3.15 -17.78 23.14
C ALA A 161 3.15 -17.69 21.61
N LEU A 162 2.68 -18.75 20.94
CA LEU A 162 2.60 -18.81 19.49
C LEU A 162 1.68 -17.71 18.93
N GLU A 163 0.53 -17.45 19.55
CA GLU A 163 -0.37 -16.36 19.15
C GLU A 163 0.27 -14.97 19.37
N ARG A 164 1.04 -14.76 20.45
CA ARG A 164 1.81 -13.52 20.65
C ARG A 164 2.88 -13.35 19.57
N PHE A 165 3.72 -14.36 19.35
CA PHE A 165 4.78 -14.27 18.32
C PHE A 165 4.22 -14.10 16.92
N LYS A 166 3.07 -14.70 16.62
CA LYS A 166 2.34 -14.48 15.37
C LYS A 166 1.90 -13.02 15.22
N ARG A 167 1.35 -12.41 16.27
CA ARG A 167 0.98 -10.98 16.26
C ARG A 167 2.20 -10.07 16.04
N PHE A 168 3.36 -10.49 16.53
CA PHE A 168 4.61 -9.76 16.36
C PHE A 168 5.37 -10.09 15.06
N GLY A 169 4.92 -11.07 14.27
CA GLY A 169 5.64 -11.55 13.09
C GLY A 169 7.00 -12.18 13.40
N HIS A 170 7.19 -12.74 14.61
CA HIS A 170 8.48 -13.30 15.03
C HIS A 170 8.59 -14.80 14.67
N PHE A 171 8.75 -15.08 13.37
CA PHE A 171 8.68 -16.45 12.80
C PHE A 171 9.71 -17.43 13.39
N TYR A 172 10.91 -16.95 13.75
CA TYR A 172 11.94 -17.79 14.36
C TYR A 172 11.51 -18.38 15.71
N ALA A 173 10.84 -17.57 16.54
CA ALA A 173 10.34 -18.03 17.84
C ALA A 173 9.18 -19.01 17.67
N ILE A 174 8.29 -18.77 16.69
CA ILE A 174 7.21 -19.72 16.35
C ILE A 174 7.82 -21.06 15.96
N LYS A 175 8.78 -21.07 15.04
CA LYS A 175 9.47 -22.30 14.60
C LYS A 175 10.11 -23.03 15.79
N ARG A 176 10.84 -22.31 16.64
CA ARG A 176 11.49 -22.89 17.82
C ARG A 176 10.49 -23.49 18.80
N ILE A 177 9.40 -22.82 19.11
CA ILE A 177 8.34 -23.37 19.99
C ILE A 177 7.68 -24.58 19.35
N MET A 178 7.44 -24.56 18.04
CA MET A 178 6.88 -25.71 17.33
C MET A 178 7.80 -26.94 17.40
N GLU A 179 9.11 -26.75 17.29
CA GLU A 179 10.09 -27.85 17.33
C GLU A 179 10.35 -28.35 18.76
N GLU A 180 10.36 -27.46 19.77
CA GLU A 180 10.72 -27.80 21.14
C GLU A 180 9.52 -28.21 22.03
N ASP A 181 8.37 -27.54 21.87
CA ASP A 181 7.31 -27.54 22.89
C ASP A 181 5.95 -28.07 22.39
N VAL A 182 5.75 -28.19 21.07
CA VAL A 182 4.49 -28.70 20.50
C VAL A 182 4.59 -30.21 20.28
N ASP A 183 3.83 -30.98 21.06
CA ASP A 183 3.76 -32.43 20.90
C ASP A 183 2.91 -32.84 19.68
N SER A 184 3.57 -32.99 18.53
CA SER A 184 2.95 -33.39 17.27
C SER A 184 2.46 -34.84 17.24
N THR A 185 2.70 -35.64 18.29
CA THR A 185 2.16 -37.01 18.39
C THR A 185 0.70 -37.03 18.85
N THR A 186 0.29 -35.97 19.57
CA THR A 186 -1.12 -35.78 19.94
C THR A 186 -1.87 -35.10 18.79
N TYR A 187 -3.13 -35.49 18.58
CA TYR A 187 -3.98 -34.85 17.55
C TYR A 187 -4.07 -33.32 17.73
N GLN A 188 -4.18 -32.85 18.99
CA GLN A 188 -4.27 -31.42 19.28
C GLN A 188 -2.96 -30.68 19.03
N GLY A 189 -1.81 -31.28 19.36
CA GLY A 189 -0.50 -30.70 19.06
C GLY A 189 -0.20 -30.74 17.57
N ALA A 190 -0.53 -31.81 16.86
CA ALA A 190 -0.44 -31.90 15.40
C ALA A 190 -1.28 -30.81 14.70
N ARG A 191 -2.52 -30.61 15.13
CA ARG A 191 -3.39 -29.54 14.62
C ARG A 191 -2.84 -28.15 14.92
N THR A 192 -2.30 -27.94 16.13
CA THR A 192 -1.64 -26.69 16.52
C THR A 192 -0.43 -26.43 15.62
N ALA A 193 0.43 -27.42 15.45
CA ALA A 193 1.61 -27.33 14.59
C ALA A 193 1.24 -27.06 13.12
N LEU A 194 0.19 -27.70 12.60
CA LEU A 194 -0.32 -27.43 11.24
C LEU A 194 -0.79 -25.98 11.07
N VAL A 195 -1.56 -25.46 12.02
CA VAL A 195 -2.01 -24.07 12.00
C VAL A 195 -0.83 -23.10 12.01
N TYR A 196 0.20 -23.36 12.82
CA TYR A 196 1.36 -22.47 12.89
C TYR A 196 2.33 -22.60 11.72
N ALA A 197 2.45 -23.79 11.13
CA ALA A 197 3.17 -24.00 9.88
C ALA A 197 2.63 -23.12 8.74
N SER A 198 1.31 -22.84 8.73
CA SER A 198 0.68 -21.95 7.75
C SER A 198 1.19 -20.50 7.83
N PHE A 199 1.65 -20.05 9.01
CA PHE A 199 2.14 -18.70 9.22
C PHE A 199 3.65 -18.58 9.00
N THR A 200 4.41 -19.66 9.22
CA THR A 200 5.88 -19.66 9.10
C THR A 200 6.38 -20.12 7.73
N GLY A 201 5.49 -20.59 6.85
CA GLY A 201 5.86 -21.11 5.54
C GLY A 201 6.51 -22.50 5.59
N MET A 202 6.35 -23.24 6.70
CA MET A 202 6.97 -24.57 6.89
C MET A 202 6.10 -25.68 6.30
N TRP A 203 5.90 -25.67 4.98
CA TRP A 203 4.96 -26.56 4.32
C TRP A 203 5.42 -28.03 4.32
N GLU A 204 6.72 -28.32 4.27
CA GLU A 204 7.26 -29.68 4.33
C GLU A 204 6.98 -30.31 5.70
N HIS A 205 7.15 -29.52 6.76
CA HIS A 205 6.84 -29.95 8.12
C HIS A 205 5.33 -30.18 8.29
N ALA A 206 4.50 -29.31 7.73
CA ALA A 206 3.04 -29.47 7.70
C ALA A 206 2.61 -30.78 7.01
N ILE A 207 3.20 -31.11 5.85
CA ILE A 207 2.94 -32.37 5.16
C ILE A 207 3.34 -33.55 6.06
N ARG A 208 4.53 -33.51 6.67
CA ARG A 208 5.03 -34.59 7.52
C ARG A 208 4.13 -34.82 8.73
N ILE A 209 3.70 -33.75 9.40
CA ILE A 209 2.74 -33.83 10.52
C ILE A 209 1.44 -34.49 10.06
N TYR A 210 0.89 -34.04 8.93
CA TYR A 210 -0.37 -34.56 8.41
C TYR A 210 -0.26 -36.05 8.05
N GLN A 211 0.80 -36.45 7.33
CA GLN A 211 1.06 -37.85 6.96
C GLN A 211 1.23 -38.77 8.18
N ASN A 212 1.87 -38.28 9.24
CA ASN A 212 2.07 -39.04 10.48
C ASN A 212 0.80 -39.14 11.35
N ASN A 213 -0.26 -38.38 11.05
CA ASN A 213 -1.47 -38.29 11.85
C ASN A 213 -2.72 -38.68 11.03
N PRO A 214 -3.04 -39.98 10.87
CA PRO A 214 -4.13 -40.44 9.99
C PRO A 214 -5.51 -39.91 10.38
N ILE A 215 -5.72 -39.55 11.66
CA ILE A 215 -6.96 -38.91 12.14
C ILE A 215 -7.21 -37.58 11.39
N MET A 216 -6.17 -36.83 11.04
CA MET A 216 -6.29 -35.57 10.29
C MET A 216 -6.80 -35.79 8.86
N HIS A 217 -6.57 -36.97 8.27
CA HIS A 217 -7.03 -37.29 6.92
C HIS A 217 -8.56 -37.37 6.82
N GLN A 218 -9.24 -37.61 7.93
CA GLN A 218 -10.70 -37.71 7.99
C GLN A 218 -11.33 -36.33 8.19
N ASN A 219 -10.66 -35.41 8.87
CA ASN A 219 -11.20 -34.08 9.18
C ASN A 219 -11.03 -33.07 8.03
N ILE A 220 -12.14 -32.57 7.50
CA ILE A 220 -12.15 -31.56 6.42
C ILE A 220 -11.46 -30.24 6.82
N ALA A 221 -11.55 -29.83 8.08
CA ALA A 221 -10.90 -28.62 8.56
C ALA A 221 -9.37 -28.74 8.53
N ASP A 222 -8.84 -29.92 8.85
CA ASP A 222 -7.40 -30.18 8.85
C ASP A 222 -6.86 -30.24 7.41
N VAL A 223 -7.58 -30.92 6.50
CA VAL A 223 -7.26 -30.90 5.06
C VAL A 223 -7.27 -29.48 4.51
N SER A 224 -8.32 -28.71 4.80
CA SER A 224 -8.44 -27.32 4.36
C SER A 224 -7.29 -26.45 4.90
N SER A 225 -6.85 -26.71 6.13
CA SER A 225 -5.68 -26.03 6.72
C SER A 225 -4.39 -26.38 5.98
N LEU A 226 -4.15 -27.67 5.68
CA LEU A 226 -2.98 -28.09 4.91
C LEU A 226 -3.00 -27.56 3.47
N VAL A 227 -4.15 -27.62 2.78
CA VAL A 227 -4.33 -26.98 1.45
C VAL A 227 -3.99 -25.49 1.52
N GLY A 228 -4.43 -24.80 2.58
CA GLY A 228 -4.11 -23.40 2.84
C GLY A 228 -2.61 -23.14 3.01
N VAL A 229 -1.92 -23.98 3.78
CA VAL A 229 -0.46 -23.91 3.98
C VAL A 229 0.27 -24.06 2.64
N LEU A 230 -0.04 -25.14 1.91
CA LEU A 230 0.61 -25.46 0.63
C LEU A 230 0.39 -24.35 -0.39
N SER A 231 -0.84 -23.85 -0.50
CA SER A 231 -1.16 -22.76 -1.43
C SER A 231 -0.47 -21.45 -1.08
N THR A 232 -0.32 -21.13 0.21
CA THR A 232 0.35 -19.90 0.66
C THR A 232 1.85 -19.95 0.41
N CYS A 233 2.43 -21.17 0.42
CA CYS A 233 3.84 -21.41 0.10
C CYS A 233 4.10 -21.59 -1.41
N GLY A 234 3.08 -21.44 -2.26
CA GLY A 234 3.21 -21.62 -3.72
C GLY A 234 3.21 -23.09 -4.19
N CYS A 235 3.05 -24.06 -3.28
CA CYS A 235 3.01 -25.50 -3.59
C CYS A 235 1.61 -25.95 -4.04
N TRP A 236 1.06 -25.32 -5.07
CA TRP A 236 -0.33 -25.55 -5.50
C TRP A 236 -0.56 -26.94 -6.09
N GLU A 237 0.46 -27.60 -6.65
CA GLU A 237 0.38 -28.98 -7.16
C GLU A 237 0.10 -29.96 -6.02
N GLY A 238 0.81 -29.80 -4.90
CA GLY A 238 0.59 -30.60 -3.69
C GLY A 238 -0.79 -30.35 -3.11
N ALA A 239 -1.22 -29.09 -3.06
CA ALA A 239 -2.56 -28.73 -2.62
C ALA A 239 -3.66 -29.34 -3.50
N PHE A 240 -3.46 -29.31 -4.83
CA PHE A 240 -4.38 -29.89 -5.80
C PHE A 240 -4.44 -31.42 -5.71
N THR A 241 -3.28 -32.06 -5.53
CA THR A 241 -3.18 -33.51 -5.31
C THR A 241 -3.94 -33.94 -4.06
N LEU A 242 -3.78 -33.19 -2.96
CA LEU A 242 -4.49 -33.45 -1.71
C LEU A 242 -6.02 -33.33 -1.85
N ILE A 243 -6.51 -32.39 -2.66
CA ILE A 243 -7.93 -32.27 -2.99
C ILE A 243 -8.42 -33.48 -3.80
N ASN A 244 -7.61 -33.99 -4.72
CA ASN A 244 -7.98 -35.10 -5.60
C ASN A 244 -7.93 -36.48 -4.93
N GLN A 245 -7.13 -36.64 -3.88
CA GLN A 245 -7.02 -37.91 -3.15
C GLN A 245 -8.28 -38.27 -2.34
N ARG A 246 -9.24 -37.34 -2.18
CA ARG A 246 -10.47 -37.61 -1.42
C ARG A 246 -11.57 -38.13 -2.33
N SER A 247 -12.25 -39.19 -1.85
CA SER A 247 -13.45 -39.75 -2.46
C SER A 247 -14.63 -39.63 -1.47
N PRO A 248 -15.72 -38.94 -1.83
CA PRO A 248 -15.92 -38.16 -3.05
C PRO A 248 -15.07 -36.88 -3.06
N ARG A 249 -14.71 -36.41 -4.26
CA ARG A 249 -13.97 -35.16 -4.45
C ARG A 249 -14.84 -33.97 -4.07
N SER A 250 -14.61 -33.37 -2.92
CA SER A 250 -15.28 -32.12 -2.51
C SER A 250 -14.57 -30.92 -3.12
N LEU A 251 -15.26 -30.14 -3.98
CA LEU A 251 -14.76 -28.88 -4.52
C LEU A 251 -15.47 -27.68 -3.91
N HIS A 252 -15.77 -27.74 -2.61
CA HIS A 252 -16.43 -26.64 -1.93
C HIS A 252 -15.58 -25.35 -2.02
N PRO A 253 -16.19 -24.16 -2.28
CA PRO A 253 -15.46 -22.91 -2.48
C PRO A 253 -14.45 -22.55 -1.37
N SER A 254 -14.75 -22.90 -0.12
CA SER A 254 -13.82 -22.64 1.00
C SER A 254 -12.52 -23.43 0.91
N LEU A 255 -12.56 -24.64 0.34
CA LEU A 255 -11.42 -25.54 0.19
C LEU A 255 -10.56 -25.16 -1.03
N ILE A 256 -11.20 -24.83 -2.16
CA ILE A 256 -10.46 -24.54 -3.41
C ILE A 256 -9.91 -23.11 -3.47
N ARG A 257 -10.48 -22.17 -2.70
CA ARG A 257 -10.09 -20.74 -2.75
C ARG A 257 -8.59 -20.48 -2.57
N PRO A 258 -7.88 -21.10 -1.60
CA PRO A 258 -6.44 -20.94 -1.47
C PRO A 258 -5.69 -21.39 -2.74
N VAL A 259 -6.08 -22.53 -3.32
CA VAL A 259 -5.47 -23.08 -4.55
C VAL A 259 -5.73 -22.16 -5.73
N VAL A 260 -6.95 -21.65 -5.88
CA VAL A 260 -7.32 -20.66 -6.90
C VAL A 260 -6.43 -19.42 -6.80
N ARG A 261 -6.22 -18.90 -5.59
CA ARG A 261 -5.33 -17.75 -5.38
C ARG A 261 -3.88 -18.09 -5.77
N SER A 262 -3.38 -19.25 -5.35
CA SER A 262 -2.01 -19.67 -5.67
C SER A 262 -1.81 -19.86 -7.18
N LEU A 263 -2.73 -20.53 -7.86
CA LEU A 263 -2.70 -20.68 -9.32
C LEU A 263 -2.70 -19.32 -10.03
N GLY A 264 -3.51 -18.38 -9.54
CA GLY A 264 -3.54 -17.01 -10.04
C GLY A 264 -2.20 -16.27 -9.90
N VAL A 265 -1.54 -16.41 -8.74
CA VAL A 265 -0.20 -15.83 -8.50
C VAL A 265 0.86 -16.49 -9.40
N SER A 266 0.76 -17.80 -9.62
CA SER A 266 1.65 -18.56 -10.51
C SER A 266 1.39 -18.33 -12.01
N GLY A 267 0.35 -17.57 -12.39
CA GLY A 267 -0.03 -17.34 -13.79
C GLY A 267 -0.73 -18.52 -14.46
N GLU A 268 -1.11 -19.55 -13.70
CA GLU A 268 -1.80 -20.77 -14.18
C GLU A 268 -3.31 -20.54 -14.37
N TYR A 269 -3.66 -19.50 -15.13
CA TYR A 269 -5.03 -18.99 -15.25
C TYR A 269 -6.01 -20.04 -15.81
N LYS A 270 -5.58 -20.87 -16.77
CA LYS A 270 -6.42 -21.93 -17.34
C LYS A 270 -6.83 -22.97 -16.28
N ARG A 271 -5.86 -23.44 -15.48
CA ARG A 271 -6.10 -24.40 -14.40
C ARG A 271 -6.95 -23.80 -13.28
N MET A 272 -6.70 -22.53 -12.96
CA MET A 272 -7.49 -21.76 -12.00
C MET A 272 -8.97 -21.71 -12.40
N LEU A 273 -9.26 -21.33 -13.65
CA LEU A 273 -10.62 -21.24 -14.17
C LEU A 273 -11.28 -22.61 -14.27
N ALA A 274 -10.54 -23.65 -14.68
CA ALA A 274 -11.05 -25.02 -14.72
C ALA A 274 -11.43 -25.53 -13.31
N LEU A 275 -10.64 -25.21 -12.28
CA LEU A 275 -10.95 -25.58 -10.90
C LEU A 275 -12.22 -24.89 -10.38
N VAL A 276 -12.40 -23.61 -10.72
CA VAL A 276 -13.63 -22.87 -10.40
C VAL A 276 -14.83 -23.45 -11.15
N ALA A 277 -14.70 -23.68 -12.45
CA ALA A 277 -15.76 -24.28 -13.25
C ALA A 277 -16.18 -25.65 -12.71
N ALA A 278 -15.22 -26.48 -12.29
CA ALA A 278 -15.51 -27.77 -11.66
C ALA A 278 -16.24 -27.63 -10.31
N SER A 279 -15.92 -26.62 -9.49
CA SER A 279 -16.67 -26.30 -8.28
C SER A 279 -18.11 -25.88 -8.57
N LEU A 280 -18.31 -25.03 -9.59
CA LEU A 280 -19.64 -24.61 -10.03
C LEU A 280 -20.45 -25.78 -10.61
N ALA A 281 -19.82 -26.66 -11.38
CA ALA A 281 -20.45 -27.86 -11.94
C ALA A 281 -20.88 -28.89 -10.87
N GLN A 282 -20.26 -28.88 -9.69
CA GLN A 282 -20.73 -29.64 -8.52
C GLN A 282 -21.95 -29.00 -7.82
N GLY A 283 -22.52 -27.92 -8.37
CA GLY A 283 -23.69 -27.22 -7.84
C GLY A 283 -23.35 -26.16 -6.78
N HIS A 284 -22.07 -25.85 -6.55
CA HIS A 284 -21.70 -24.76 -5.67
C HIS A 284 -21.89 -23.41 -6.37
N GLY A 285 -22.50 -22.43 -5.71
CA GLY A 285 -22.62 -21.07 -6.25
C GLY A 285 -21.31 -20.28 -6.17
N MET A 286 -21.10 -19.35 -7.10
CA MET A 286 -20.06 -18.33 -6.96
C MET A 286 -20.38 -17.46 -5.74
N ASN A 287 -19.46 -17.40 -4.79
CA ASN A 287 -19.60 -16.55 -3.60
C ASN A 287 -18.49 -15.50 -3.56
N ILE A 288 -18.70 -14.45 -2.74
CA ILE A 288 -17.81 -13.30 -2.69
C ILE A 288 -16.39 -13.70 -2.25
N LYS A 289 -16.25 -14.68 -1.36
CA LYS A 289 -14.94 -15.17 -0.90
C LYS A 289 -14.15 -15.81 -2.05
N LEU A 290 -14.79 -16.64 -2.87
CA LEU A 290 -14.15 -17.26 -4.04
C LEU A 290 -13.88 -16.22 -5.12
N PHE A 291 -14.87 -15.36 -5.42
CA PHE A 291 -14.73 -14.28 -6.38
C PHE A 291 -13.56 -13.34 -6.03
N SER A 292 -13.41 -12.96 -4.76
CA SER A 292 -12.30 -12.11 -4.30
C SER A 292 -10.90 -12.71 -4.57
N ALA A 293 -10.78 -14.04 -4.69
CA ALA A 293 -9.53 -14.69 -5.06
C ALA A 293 -9.29 -14.69 -6.58
N LEU A 294 -10.34 -14.48 -7.38
CA LEU A 294 -10.29 -14.47 -8.84
C LEU A 294 -10.07 -13.08 -9.44
N VAL A 295 -10.61 -12.01 -8.82
CA VAL A 295 -10.63 -10.66 -9.41
C VAL A 295 -9.27 -10.25 -10.01
N LYS A 296 -8.19 -10.36 -9.23
CA LYS A 296 -6.85 -9.97 -9.69
C LYS A 296 -6.36 -10.85 -10.84
N SER A 297 -6.58 -12.16 -10.77
CA SER A 297 -6.17 -13.09 -11.82
C SER A 297 -6.97 -12.88 -13.11
N LEU A 298 -8.27 -12.60 -13.00
CA LEU A 298 -9.12 -12.24 -14.13
C LEU A 298 -8.61 -10.97 -14.81
N GLN A 299 -8.27 -9.94 -14.03
CA GLN A 299 -7.63 -8.72 -14.55
C GLN A 299 -6.34 -9.02 -15.31
N LEU A 300 -5.41 -9.76 -14.70
CA LEU A 300 -4.11 -10.09 -15.34
C LEU A 300 -4.24 -10.99 -16.57
N SER A 301 -5.30 -11.80 -16.64
CA SER A 301 -5.61 -12.66 -17.79
C SER A 301 -6.38 -11.94 -18.92
N GLY A 302 -6.63 -10.62 -18.79
CA GLY A 302 -7.41 -9.83 -19.75
C GLY A 302 -8.92 -10.07 -19.68
N GLN A 303 -9.41 -10.85 -18.71
CA GLN A 303 -10.83 -11.15 -18.50
C GLN A 303 -11.51 -10.15 -17.56
N TRP A 304 -11.13 -8.88 -17.64
CA TRP A 304 -11.65 -7.82 -16.79
C TRP A 304 -13.18 -7.64 -16.94
N LYS A 305 -13.72 -7.86 -18.14
CA LYS A 305 -15.16 -7.73 -18.42
C LYS A 305 -15.98 -8.73 -17.60
N SER A 306 -15.58 -10.00 -17.64
CA SER A 306 -16.22 -11.07 -16.86
C SER A 306 -16.11 -10.82 -15.36
N ALA A 307 -15.01 -10.23 -14.88
CA ALA A 307 -14.88 -9.83 -13.48
C ALA A 307 -15.90 -8.75 -13.10
N LEU A 308 -16.08 -7.71 -13.93
CA LEU A 308 -17.04 -6.64 -13.67
C LEU A 308 -18.50 -7.15 -13.74
N GLU A 309 -18.83 -7.97 -14.73
CA GLU A 309 -20.16 -8.60 -14.87
C GLU A 309 -20.46 -9.48 -13.64
N THR A 310 -19.53 -10.36 -13.26
CA THR A 310 -19.70 -11.21 -12.06
C THR A 310 -19.87 -10.36 -10.79
N ALA A 311 -19.20 -9.21 -10.68
CA ALA A 311 -19.37 -8.32 -9.54
C ALA A 311 -20.78 -7.70 -9.48
N VAL A 312 -21.36 -7.37 -10.64
CA VAL A 312 -22.75 -6.91 -10.75
C VAL A 312 -23.72 -8.04 -10.36
N ASP A 313 -23.52 -9.25 -10.87
CA ASP A 313 -24.36 -10.43 -10.58
C ASP A 313 -24.35 -10.80 -9.10
N LEU A 314 -23.19 -10.67 -8.44
CA LEU A 314 -23.05 -10.86 -6.99
C LEU A 314 -23.62 -9.71 -6.15
N GLY A 315 -24.18 -8.67 -6.79
CA GLY A 315 -24.75 -7.51 -6.12
C GLY A 315 -23.70 -6.66 -5.39
N LEU A 316 -22.42 -6.73 -5.77
CA LEU A 316 -21.34 -5.93 -5.15
C LEU A 316 -21.44 -4.44 -5.48
N MET A 317 -22.22 -4.10 -6.50
CA MET A 317 -22.51 -2.72 -6.92
C MET A 317 -23.81 -2.17 -6.29
N SER A 318 -24.49 -2.95 -5.44
CA SER A 318 -25.72 -2.50 -4.77
C SER A 318 -25.39 -1.70 -3.50
N PRO A 319 -26.01 -0.52 -3.29
CA PRO A 319 -25.77 0.34 -2.12
C PRO A 319 -26.10 -0.36 -0.79
N MET A 320 -27.01 -1.34 -0.82
CA MET A 320 -27.50 -2.05 0.38
C MET A 320 -26.44 -2.99 0.99
N ARG A 321 -25.47 -3.46 0.18
CA ARG A 321 -24.40 -4.37 0.62
C ARG A 321 -23.11 -3.65 1.03
N GLU A 322 -23.03 -2.34 0.85
CA GLU A 322 -21.83 -1.53 1.16
C GLU A 322 -21.46 -1.53 2.67
N ALA A 323 -22.33 -2.02 3.55
CA ALA A 323 -22.11 -2.04 4.99
C ALA A 323 -21.46 -3.33 5.52
N GLN A 324 -21.52 -4.45 4.78
CA GLN A 324 -21.26 -5.77 5.38
C GLN A 324 -19.88 -6.36 5.09
N GLU A 325 -19.16 -5.95 4.03
CA GLU A 325 -17.92 -6.63 3.65
C GLU A 325 -16.70 -5.70 3.48
N LYS A 326 -15.68 -5.94 4.32
CA LYS A 326 -14.45 -5.13 4.44
C LYS A 326 -13.33 -5.53 3.47
N SER A 327 -13.64 -6.12 2.31
CA SER A 327 -12.60 -6.59 1.39
C SER A 327 -12.13 -5.48 0.44
N LEU A 328 -11.39 -4.49 0.96
CA LEU A 328 -10.80 -3.42 0.14
C LEU A 328 -9.98 -3.97 -1.03
N ALA A 329 -9.25 -5.07 -0.82
CA ALA A 329 -8.45 -5.73 -1.85
C ALA A 329 -9.28 -6.16 -3.08
N MET A 330 -10.51 -6.63 -2.87
CA MET A 330 -11.41 -7.03 -3.94
C MET A 330 -11.87 -5.80 -4.75
N TYR A 331 -12.32 -4.74 -4.07
CA TYR A 331 -12.76 -3.51 -4.73
C TYR A 331 -11.61 -2.80 -5.45
N THR A 332 -10.39 -2.79 -4.90
CA THR A 332 -9.22 -2.29 -5.61
C THR A 332 -8.90 -3.13 -6.85
N GLY A 333 -9.11 -4.45 -6.80
CA GLY A 333 -8.99 -5.32 -7.96
C GLY A 333 -10.03 -5.00 -9.05
N LEU A 334 -11.27 -4.66 -8.67
CA LEU A 334 -12.31 -4.24 -9.63
C LEU A 334 -12.01 -2.87 -10.24
N VAL A 335 -11.39 -1.96 -9.49
CA VAL A 335 -10.83 -0.72 -10.02
C VAL A 335 -9.74 -1.02 -11.04
N ASP A 336 -8.84 -1.96 -10.77
CA ASP A 336 -7.83 -2.37 -11.74
C ASP A 336 -8.44 -3.02 -12.99
N CYS A 337 -9.52 -3.79 -12.86
CA CYS A 337 -10.29 -4.29 -14.01
C CYS A 337 -10.83 -3.13 -14.88
N LEU A 338 -11.31 -2.05 -14.27
CA LEU A 338 -11.76 -0.88 -15.02
C LEU A 338 -10.59 -0.19 -15.72
N TYR A 339 -9.45 0.05 -15.05
CA TYR A 339 -8.28 0.62 -15.73
C TYR A 339 -7.75 -0.28 -16.86
N ALA A 340 -7.88 -1.60 -16.73
CA ALA A 340 -7.57 -2.55 -17.81
C ALA A 340 -8.56 -2.49 -18.98
N SER A 341 -9.72 -1.84 -18.81
CA SER A 341 -10.65 -1.54 -19.90
C SER A 341 -10.31 -0.24 -20.65
N ASP A 342 -9.02 0.08 -20.76
CA ASP A 342 -8.48 1.19 -21.56
C ASP A 342 -9.11 1.12 -22.96
N PRO A 343 -9.88 2.14 -23.40
CA PRO A 343 -10.58 2.10 -24.67
C PRO A 343 -9.66 1.95 -25.90
N TYR A 344 -8.35 2.16 -25.72
CA TYR A 344 -7.38 2.13 -26.81
C TYR A 344 -6.40 0.96 -26.74
N TYR A 345 -6.70 -0.11 -25.98
CA TYR A 345 -5.81 -1.29 -25.87
C TYR A 345 -5.46 -1.94 -27.22
N GLU A 346 -6.28 -1.74 -28.26
CA GLU A 346 -6.08 -2.29 -29.61
C GLU A 346 -5.25 -1.40 -30.54
N PHE A 347 -4.88 -0.19 -30.10
CA PHE A 347 -4.14 0.77 -30.92
C PHE A 347 -2.72 0.92 -30.40
N SER A 348 -1.72 0.74 -31.27
CA SER A 348 -0.35 1.14 -30.94
C SER A 348 -0.21 2.66 -31.05
N VAL A 349 0.79 3.22 -30.36
CA VAL A 349 1.13 4.65 -30.49
C VAL A 349 1.42 5.02 -31.96
N GLN A 350 2.07 4.12 -32.72
CA GLN A 350 2.40 4.34 -34.12
C GLN A 350 1.16 4.39 -35.00
N ASP A 351 0.15 3.54 -34.74
CA ASP A 351 -1.12 3.55 -35.48
C ASP A 351 -1.83 4.89 -35.32
N VAL A 352 -1.87 5.40 -34.09
CA VAL A 352 -2.53 6.66 -33.76
C VAL A 352 -1.78 7.85 -34.36
N VAL A 353 -0.45 7.91 -34.18
CA VAL A 353 0.38 8.97 -34.76
C VAL A 353 0.27 8.95 -36.28
N GLY A 354 0.31 7.78 -36.92
CA GLY A 354 0.18 7.62 -38.37
C GLY A 354 -1.18 8.09 -38.90
N ASP A 355 -2.28 7.63 -38.30
CA ASP A 355 -3.64 8.00 -38.71
C ASP A 355 -3.91 9.51 -38.53
N ILE A 356 -3.45 10.11 -37.43
CA ILE A 356 -3.61 11.55 -37.22
C ILE A 356 -2.70 12.36 -38.16
N THR A 357 -1.45 11.93 -38.37
CA THR A 357 -0.54 12.58 -39.33
C THR A 357 -1.11 12.56 -40.74
N TYR A 358 -1.70 11.44 -41.16
CA TYR A 358 -2.40 11.32 -42.44
C TYR A 358 -3.54 12.34 -42.57
N ARG A 359 -4.39 12.46 -41.54
CA ARG A 359 -5.50 13.43 -41.52
C ARG A 359 -5.04 14.88 -41.51
N MET A 360 -3.84 15.16 -40.98
CA MET A 360 -3.24 16.50 -41.04
C MET A 360 -2.74 16.86 -42.45
N HIS A 361 -2.32 15.87 -43.24
CA HIS A 361 -1.67 16.07 -44.54
C HIS A 361 -2.24 15.17 -45.65
N PRO A 362 -3.54 15.30 -46.00
CA PRO A 362 -4.19 14.40 -46.95
C PRO A 362 -3.53 14.39 -48.34
N ARG A 363 -3.01 15.54 -48.79
CA ARG A 363 -2.40 15.68 -50.12
C ARG A 363 -1.03 15.00 -50.26
N LEU A 364 -0.28 14.87 -49.17
CA LEU A 364 1.08 14.31 -49.20
C LEU A 364 1.09 12.77 -49.22
N THR A 365 -0.07 12.13 -49.07
CA THR A 365 -0.12 10.70 -48.73
C THR A 365 -0.89 9.84 -49.74
N HIS A 366 -1.18 10.37 -50.93
CA HIS A 366 -1.86 9.62 -52.00
C HIS A 366 -1.07 8.37 -52.44
N GLU A 367 0.26 8.38 -52.37
CA GLU A 367 1.10 7.24 -52.79
C GLU A 367 1.22 6.12 -51.75
N ARG A 368 0.85 6.35 -50.48
CA ARG A 368 1.03 5.38 -49.37
C ARG A 368 -0.23 4.60 -48.98
N GLN A 369 -1.27 4.60 -49.81
CA GLN A 369 -2.57 3.96 -49.50
C GLN A 369 -2.52 2.42 -49.29
N LEU A 370 -1.45 1.73 -49.68
CA LEU A 370 -1.45 0.26 -49.85
C LEU A 370 -1.38 -0.60 -48.56
N LYS A 371 -1.21 -0.03 -47.36
CA LYS A 371 -1.16 -0.83 -46.10
C LYS A 371 -1.92 -0.20 -44.95
N ARG A 372 -3.12 0.30 -45.21
CA ARG A 372 -3.95 0.90 -44.15
C ARG A 372 -4.63 -0.19 -43.33
N THR A 373 -4.45 -0.14 -42.01
CA THR A 373 -5.32 -0.86 -41.08
C THR A 373 -6.75 -0.34 -41.24
N ALA A 374 -7.74 -1.22 -41.41
CA ALA A 374 -9.13 -0.83 -41.68
C ALA A 374 -9.78 0.07 -40.60
N ARG A 375 -9.12 0.28 -39.45
CA ARG A 375 -9.66 0.97 -38.29
C ARG A 375 -9.21 2.43 -38.25
N SER A 376 -10.19 3.33 -38.23
CA SER A 376 -10.05 4.77 -38.02
C SER A 376 -9.91 5.06 -36.52
N PHE A 377 -8.88 5.80 -36.09
CA PHE A 377 -8.76 6.22 -34.69
C PHE A 377 -9.65 7.43 -34.40
N ARG A 378 -10.27 7.45 -33.22
CA ARG A 378 -11.01 8.59 -32.68
C ARG A 378 -10.78 8.65 -31.18
N LEU A 379 -10.47 9.85 -30.69
CA LEU A 379 -10.43 10.12 -29.25
C LEU A 379 -11.87 10.14 -28.69
N ILE A 380 -12.13 9.29 -27.72
CA ILE A 380 -13.40 9.18 -27.00
C ILE A 380 -13.44 10.28 -25.92
N SER A 381 -14.58 10.95 -25.74
CA SER A 381 -14.68 11.99 -24.71
C SER A 381 -14.77 11.38 -23.31
N PRO A 382 -14.30 12.09 -22.26
CA PRO A 382 -14.44 11.62 -20.87
C PRO A 382 -15.90 11.29 -20.51
N ASN A 383 -16.86 12.08 -21.00
CA ASN A 383 -18.29 11.84 -20.77
C ASN A 383 -18.79 10.53 -21.37
N GLU A 384 -18.28 10.15 -22.55
CA GLU A 384 -18.63 8.88 -23.19
C GLU A 384 -18.08 7.69 -22.40
N ILE A 385 -16.84 7.78 -21.89
CA ILE A 385 -16.25 6.76 -21.00
C ILE A 385 -17.04 6.65 -19.70
N PHE A 386 -17.39 7.77 -19.08
CA PHE A 386 -18.19 7.79 -17.86
C PHE A 386 -19.54 7.08 -18.07
N ARG A 387 -20.25 7.39 -19.16
CA ARG A 387 -21.55 6.77 -19.47
C ARG A 387 -21.42 5.26 -19.66
N ARG A 388 -20.39 4.79 -20.35
CA ARG A 388 -20.15 3.36 -20.61
C ARG A 388 -19.99 2.54 -19.33
N HIS A 389 -19.40 3.12 -18.28
CA HIS A 389 -19.10 2.41 -17.03
C HIS A 389 -19.86 2.96 -15.81
N ARG A 390 -20.89 3.79 -16.03
CA ARG A 390 -21.58 4.55 -14.96
C ARG A 390 -22.07 3.69 -13.80
N SER A 391 -22.63 2.52 -14.11
CA SER A 391 -23.17 1.57 -13.14
C SER A 391 -22.09 1.09 -12.15
N CYS A 392 -20.92 0.70 -12.65
CA CYS A 392 -19.82 0.23 -11.83
C CYS A 392 -19.09 1.40 -11.14
N LEU A 393 -18.87 2.51 -11.85
CA LEU A 393 -18.07 3.64 -11.35
C LEU A 393 -18.67 4.28 -10.11
N SER A 394 -19.97 4.56 -10.13
CA SER A 394 -20.63 5.26 -9.02
C SER A 394 -20.61 4.42 -7.74
N ALA A 395 -20.93 3.13 -7.86
CA ALA A 395 -20.91 2.19 -6.74
C ALA A 395 -19.50 1.97 -6.18
N LEU A 396 -18.51 1.66 -7.05
CA LEU A 396 -17.12 1.49 -6.61
C LEU A 396 -16.55 2.75 -5.96
N SER A 397 -16.85 3.92 -6.54
CA SER A 397 -16.42 5.19 -6.00
C SER A 397 -16.99 5.44 -4.59
N SER A 398 -18.28 5.15 -4.37
CA SER A 398 -18.93 5.24 -3.05
C SER A 398 -18.26 4.32 -2.04
N VAL A 399 -18.16 3.03 -2.37
CA VAL A 399 -17.58 1.99 -1.49
C VAL A 399 -16.15 2.36 -1.07
N ILE A 400 -15.31 2.73 -2.03
CA ILE A 400 -13.89 2.98 -1.74
C ILE A 400 -13.71 4.28 -0.97
N THR A 401 -14.46 5.34 -1.31
CA THR A 401 -14.47 6.61 -0.55
C THR A 401 -14.79 6.36 0.93
N LYS A 402 -15.81 5.53 1.19
CA LYS A 402 -16.20 5.13 2.55
C LYS A 402 -15.13 4.28 3.23
N GLN A 403 -14.56 3.29 2.54
CA GLN A 403 -13.51 2.42 3.11
C GLN A 403 -12.22 3.18 3.43
N LEU A 404 -11.88 4.19 2.63
CA LEU A 404 -10.72 5.05 2.86
C LEU A 404 -11.03 6.21 3.83
N SER A 405 -12.27 6.33 4.31
CA SER A 405 -12.70 7.41 5.21
C SER A 405 -12.43 8.82 4.66
N LEU A 406 -12.58 8.97 3.34
CA LEU A 406 -12.38 10.26 2.67
C LEU A 406 -13.63 11.12 2.82
N THR A 407 -13.43 12.41 3.09
CA THR A 407 -14.46 13.43 3.23
C THR A 407 -14.26 14.49 2.15
N ASP A 408 -15.34 15.15 1.69
CA ASP A 408 -15.30 16.18 0.64
C ASP A 408 -14.64 15.74 -0.69
N VAL A 409 -14.94 14.51 -1.13
CA VAL A 409 -14.41 13.98 -2.40
C VAL A 409 -15.15 14.60 -3.59
N HIS A 410 -14.40 15.11 -4.56
CA HIS A 410 -14.92 15.66 -5.82
C HIS A 410 -15.41 14.55 -6.74
N THR A 411 -16.73 14.41 -6.89
CA THR A 411 -17.37 13.36 -7.69
C THR A 411 -17.73 13.79 -9.10
N ARG A 412 -17.68 15.10 -9.38
CA ARG A 412 -18.05 15.70 -10.67
C ARG A 412 -16.92 15.59 -11.69
N PRO A 413 -17.17 15.84 -12.99
CA PRO A 413 -16.12 15.82 -14.01
C PRO A 413 -14.96 16.76 -13.66
N VAL A 414 -13.74 16.34 -14.00
CA VAL A 414 -12.51 17.12 -13.77
C VAL A 414 -12.52 18.46 -14.52
N ALA A 415 -13.30 18.58 -15.61
CA ALA A 415 -13.50 19.82 -16.34
C ALA A 415 -14.12 20.95 -15.50
N GLU A 416 -14.96 20.64 -14.50
CA GLU A 416 -15.53 21.65 -13.60
C GLU A 416 -14.45 22.31 -12.74
N LEU A 417 -13.44 21.56 -12.30
CA LEU A 417 -12.33 22.13 -11.54
C LEU A 417 -11.56 23.14 -12.39
N ALA A 418 -11.28 22.78 -13.66
CA ALA A 418 -10.61 23.66 -14.61
C ALA A 418 -11.42 24.94 -14.87
N GLU A 419 -12.74 24.82 -15.01
CA GLU A 419 -13.63 25.97 -15.16
C GLU A 419 -13.62 26.89 -13.93
N GLU A 420 -13.70 26.34 -12.72
CA GLU A 420 -13.64 27.13 -11.49
C GLU A 420 -12.29 27.84 -11.34
N ALA A 421 -11.19 27.15 -11.65
CA ALA A 421 -9.86 27.76 -11.63
C ALA A 421 -9.70 28.85 -12.71
N PHE A 422 -10.25 28.62 -13.91
CA PHE A 422 -10.24 29.61 -14.99
C PHE A 422 -10.99 30.89 -14.60
N LYS A 423 -12.17 30.76 -14.00
CA LYS A 423 -12.98 31.91 -13.49
C LYS A 423 -12.25 32.73 -12.42
N GLN A 424 -11.41 32.08 -11.62
CA GLN A 424 -10.67 32.72 -10.52
C GLN A 424 -9.25 33.16 -10.90
N CYS A 425 -8.87 33.04 -12.19
CA CYS A 425 -7.49 33.22 -12.66
C CYS A 425 -6.45 32.43 -11.83
N GLY A 426 -6.87 31.30 -11.26
CA GLY A 426 -6.08 30.49 -10.34
C GLY A 426 -5.19 29.50 -11.06
N VAL A 427 -4.19 28.99 -10.34
CA VAL A 427 -3.35 27.88 -10.78
C VAL A 427 -3.74 26.61 -10.03
N GLN A 428 -3.86 25.52 -10.77
CA GLN A 428 -4.09 24.19 -10.23
C GLN A 428 -2.79 23.44 -10.04
N LEU A 429 -2.61 22.91 -8.83
CA LEU A 429 -1.53 22.00 -8.48
C LEU A 429 -2.09 20.58 -8.50
N VAL A 430 -1.49 19.67 -9.26
CA VAL A 430 -1.80 18.24 -9.17
C VAL A 430 -0.71 17.58 -8.34
N LEU A 431 -1.05 16.81 -7.29
CA LEU A 431 -0.05 16.14 -6.45
C LEU A 431 0.09 14.66 -6.83
N ASP A 432 1.33 14.20 -6.98
CA ASP A 432 1.65 12.76 -7.06
C ASP A 432 1.74 12.10 -5.67
N THR A 433 1.92 10.77 -5.66
CA THR A 433 2.03 9.97 -4.45
C THR A 433 3.25 10.33 -3.61
N ASN A 434 4.40 10.53 -4.27
CA ASN A 434 5.64 10.84 -3.58
C ASN A 434 5.57 12.16 -2.83
N PHE A 435 4.97 13.19 -3.43
CA PHE A 435 4.81 14.51 -2.83
C PHE A 435 3.86 14.46 -1.61
N VAL A 436 2.74 13.72 -1.70
CA VAL A 436 1.82 13.51 -0.57
C VAL A 436 2.52 12.81 0.59
N LEU A 437 3.27 11.74 0.30
CA LEU A 437 4.04 11.02 1.32
C LEU A 437 5.14 11.88 1.95
N HIS A 438 5.79 12.75 1.16
CA HIS A 438 6.76 13.69 1.69
C HIS A 438 6.14 14.65 2.71
N CYS A 439 5.00 15.26 2.35
CA CYS A 439 4.26 16.15 3.25
C CYS A 439 3.88 15.42 4.55
N ALA A 440 3.34 14.20 4.45
CA ALA A 440 2.91 13.42 5.60
C ALA A 440 4.08 12.94 6.50
N THR A 441 5.17 12.49 5.90
CA THR A 441 6.34 12.02 6.67
C THR A 441 7.03 13.16 7.40
N LYS A 442 7.17 14.33 6.74
CA LYS A 442 7.77 15.54 7.33
C LYS A 442 6.81 16.40 8.15
N ASN A 443 5.51 16.06 8.16
CA ASN A 443 4.46 16.85 8.80
C ASN A 443 4.44 18.31 8.31
N GLN A 444 4.62 18.50 7.00
CA GLN A 444 4.66 19.81 6.36
C GLN A 444 3.32 20.12 5.69
N SER A 445 2.85 21.36 5.84
CA SER A 445 1.71 21.88 5.08
C SER A 445 2.12 22.21 3.65
N LEU A 446 1.15 22.26 2.72
CA LEU A 446 1.42 22.66 1.33
C LEU A 446 1.96 24.08 1.21
N SER A 447 1.60 24.96 2.14
CA SER A 447 2.11 26.33 2.21
C SER A 447 3.63 26.42 2.34
N HIS A 448 4.29 25.37 2.85
CA HIS A 448 5.75 25.27 2.89
C HIS A 448 6.38 25.34 1.49
N PHE A 449 5.68 24.81 0.48
CA PHE A 449 6.20 24.72 -0.89
C PHE A 449 5.84 25.92 -1.77
N TYR A 450 4.93 26.80 -1.34
CA TYR A 450 4.50 27.94 -2.16
C TYR A 450 5.61 28.96 -2.42
N PRO A 451 6.46 29.36 -1.44
CA PRO A 451 7.59 30.24 -1.72
C PRO A 451 8.58 29.69 -2.75
N PRO A 452 9.10 28.44 -2.64
CA PRO A 452 10.01 27.91 -3.67
C PRO A 452 9.30 27.71 -5.02
N MET A 453 8.01 27.33 -5.04
CA MET A 453 7.23 27.29 -6.29
C MET A 453 7.18 28.66 -6.98
N ARG A 454 6.91 29.75 -6.22
CA ARG A 454 6.87 31.11 -6.79
C ARG A 454 8.23 31.58 -7.28
N ARG A 455 9.32 31.25 -6.57
CA ARG A 455 10.68 31.54 -7.06
C ARG A 455 10.97 30.84 -8.39
N GLN A 456 10.57 29.57 -8.51
CA GLN A 456 10.76 28.80 -9.73
C GLN A 456 9.81 29.23 -10.87
N TYR A 457 8.65 29.79 -10.52
CA TYR A 457 7.62 30.26 -11.43
C TYR A 457 7.14 31.67 -11.06
N PRO A 458 7.89 32.74 -11.43
CA PRO A 458 7.58 34.11 -11.03
C PRO A 458 6.17 34.58 -11.43
N ARG A 459 5.62 34.03 -12.52
CA ARG A 459 4.22 34.29 -12.94
C ARG A 459 3.13 33.81 -11.97
N LEU A 460 3.52 33.10 -10.91
CA LEU A 460 2.64 32.69 -9.82
C LEU A 460 2.60 33.73 -8.68
N GLU A 461 3.47 34.73 -8.72
CA GLU A 461 3.43 35.85 -7.78
C GLU A 461 2.15 36.67 -7.97
N GLY A 462 1.54 37.09 -6.85
CA GLY A 462 0.29 37.86 -6.85
C GLY A 462 -0.98 37.07 -7.22
N LYS A 463 -0.87 35.79 -7.64
CA LYS A 463 -2.06 34.96 -7.93
C LYS A 463 -2.74 34.46 -6.65
N SER A 464 -4.04 34.22 -6.77
CA SER A 464 -4.91 33.61 -5.75
C SER A 464 -4.34 32.30 -5.22
N PRO A 465 -4.75 31.83 -4.02
CA PRO A 465 -4.25 30.59 -3.44
C PRO A 465 -4.39 29.42 -4.42
N PHE A 466 -3.35 28.60 -4.45
CA PHE A 466 -3.31 27.40 -5.27
C PHE A 466 -4.45 26.46 -4.92
N ARG A 467 -5.22 26.06 -5.93
CA ARG A 467 -6.17 24.95 -5.78
C ARG A 467 -5.44 23.65 -6.05
N VAL A 468 -5.58 22.71 -5.15
CA VAL A 468 -4.81 21.47 -5.18
C VAL A 468 -5.75 20.34 -5.57
N VAL A 469 -5.38 19.57 -6.58
CA VAL A 469 -6.10 18.40 -7.05
C VAL A 469 -5.27 17.17 -6.68
N ILE A 470 -5.89 16.24 -5.94
CA ILE A 470 -5.26 14.96 -5.60
C ILE A 470 -6.02 13.87 -6.36
N PRO A 471 -5.41 13.25 -7.39
CA PRO A 471 -6.00 12.12 -8.07
C PRO A 471 -6.37 10.99 -7.09
N PHE A 472 -7.47 10.29 -7.37
CA PHE A 472 -7.86 9.08 -6.66
C PHE A 472 -6.74 8.03 -6.64
N THR A 473 -6.01 7.87 -7.75
CA THR A 473 -4.85 6.97 -7.84
C THR A 473 -3.78 7.33 -6.81
N THR A 474 -3.48 8.62 -6.65
CA THR A 474 -2.55 9.13 -5.63
C THR A 474 -2.99 8.73 -4.22
N VAL A 475 -4.29 8.89 -3.90
CA VAL A 475 -4.86 8.51 -2.60
C VAL A 475 -4.75 7.01 -2.37
N ARG A 476 -5.15 6.21 -3.38
CA ARG A 476 -5.13 4.76 -3.32
C ARG A 476 -3.70 4.24 -3.09
N GLU A 477 -2.73 4.73 -3.85
CA GLU A 477 -1.34 4.31 -3.75
C GLU A 477 -0.75 4.70 -2.39
N THR A 478 -1.00 5.94 -1.94
CA THR A 478 -0.61 6.40 -0.60
C THR A 478 -1.15 5.47 0.48
N TYR A 479 -2.42 5.07 0.39
CA TYR A 479 -3.02 4.12 1.33
C TYR A 479 -2.33 2.74 1.25
N GLN A 480 -2.07 2.23 0.04
CA GLN A 480 -1.41 0.94 -0.16
C GLN A 480 0.03 0.93 0.38
N LEU A 481 0.77 2.02 0.25
CA LEU A 481 2.13 2.15 0.79
C LEU A 481 2.14 2.22 2.32
N ILE A 482 1.15 2.89 2.93
CA ILE A 482 1.06 3.00 4.39
C ILE A 482 0.49 1.72 5.02
N TRP A 483 -0.57 1.14 4.45
CA TRP A 483 -1.31 0.03 5.04
C TRP A 483 -0.99 -1.34 4.42
N GLY A 484 -0.20 -1.38 3.35
CA GLY A 484 0.21 -2.61 2.69
C GLY A 484 0.93 -3.57 3.61
N THR A 485 0.79 -4.87 3.34
CA THR A 485 1.46 -5.93 4.10
C THR A 485 2.97 -5.93 3.92
N SER A 486 3.47 -5.37 2.82
CA SER A 486 4.90 -5.23 2.51
C SER A 486 5.60 -4.14 3.33
N ALA A 487 4.87 -3.16 3.86
CA ALA A 487 5.47 -2.09 4.63
C ALA A 487 5.86 -2.62 6.03
N HIS A 488 7.14 -2.72 6.36
CA HIS A 488 7.61 -3.12 7.70
C HIS A 488 7.38 -2.04 8.79
N VAL A 489 6.43 -1.13 8.56
CA VAL A 489 6.12 0.01 9.44
C VAL A 489 5.20 -0.44 10.58
N LYS A 490 5.53 -0.07 11.83
CA LYS A 490 4.70 -0.34 13.02
C LYS A 490 3.30 0.27 12.86
N ARG A 491 2.27 -0.42 13.36
CA ARG A 491 0.86 0.02 13.26
C ARG A 491 0.62 1.45 13.77
N SER A 492 1.27 1.85 14.86
CA SER A 492 1.16 3.22 15.40
C SER A 492 1.68 4.27 14.42
N VAL A 493 2.83 4.00 13.77
CA VAL A 493 3.42 4.87 12.74
C VAL A 493 2.52 4.92 11.51
N ARG A 494 1.94 3.78 11.07
CA ARG A 494 0.96 3.75 9.97
C ARG A 494 -0.25 4.64 10.26
N SER A 495 -0.79 4.54 11.49
CA SER A 495 -1.91 5.37 11.93
C SER A 495 -1.57 6.85 11.95
N LEU A 496 -0.37 7.21 12.41
CA LEU A 496 0.11 8.60 12.42
C LEU A 496 0.27 9.14 11.00
N LEU A 497 0.92 8.40 10.10
CA LEU A 497 1.09 8.80 8.70
C LEU A 497 -0.25 8.99 8.01
N TRP A 498 -1.18 8.04 8.17
CA TRP A 498 -2.52 8.17 7.59
C TRP A 498 -3.32 9.35 8.18
N SER A 499 -3.17 9.63 9.47
CA SER A 499 -3.78 10.81 10.10
C SER A 499 -3.25 12.11 9.49
N ARG A 500 -1.97 12.19 9.14
CA ARG A 500 -1.38 13.37 8.49
C ARG A 500 -1.82 13.49 7.03
N VAL A 501 -1.87 12.38 6.30
CA VAL A 501 -2.41 12.33 4.93
C VAL A 501 -3.87 12.80 4.90
N THR A 502 -4.70 12.31 5.82
CA THR A 502 -6.12 12.72 5.90
C THR A 502 -6.29 14.17 6.35
N ALA A 503 -5.39 14.72 7.17
CA ALA A 503 -5.36 16.15 7.48
C ALA A 503 -5.08 17.00 6.24
N LEU A 504 -4.11 16.59 5.40
CA LEU A 504 -3.85 17.21 4.10
C LEU A 504 -5.07 17.17 3.18
N PHE A 505 -5.76 16.02 3.12
CA PHE A 505 -6.96 15.84 2.27
C PHE A 505 -8.18 16.66 2.72
N ARG A 506 -8.20 17.12 3.98
CA ARG A 506 -9.28 17.95 4.54
C ARG A 506 -9.03 19.45 4.40
N ASP A 507 -7.88 19.84 3.85
CA ASP A 507 -7.60 21.25 3.57
C ASP A 507 -8.63 21.78 2.56
N PRO A 508 -9.30 22.92 2.82
CA PRO A 508 -10.32 23.47 1.91
C PRO A 508 -9.83 23.77 0.48
N LEU A 509 -8.52 23.99 0.32
CA LEU A 509 -7.89 24.21 -0.99
C LEU A 509 -7.63 22.90 -1.74
N VAL A 510 -7.74 21.76 -1.07
CA VAL A 510 -7.51 20.43 -1.62
C VAL A 510 -8.82 19.80 -2.08
N LYS A 511 -8.87 19.40 -3.34
CA LYS A 511 -9.93 18.61 -3.95
C LYS A 511 -9.39 17.22 -4.28
N VAL A 512 -9.78 16.26 -3.45
CA VAL A 512 -9.52 14.85 -3.69
C VAL A 512 -10.51 14.34 -4.74
N LEU A 513 -10.01 13.84 -5.86
CA LEU A 513 -10.86 13.26 -6.89
C LEU A 513 -11.46 11.93 -6.41
N SER A 514 -12.72 11.72 -6.72
CA SER A 514 -13.33 10.41 -6.60
C SER A 514 -12.84 9.50 -7.73
N PHE A 515 -12.99 8.19 -7.56
CA PHE A 515 -12.72 7.26 -8.65
C PHE A 515 -13.61 7.53 -9.88
N SER A 516 -14.88 7.90 -9.66
CA SER A 516 -15.81 8.25 -10.74
C SER A 516 -15.43 9.53 -11.49
N SER A 517 -14.68 10.44 -10.86
CA SER A 517 -14.15 11.67 -11.46
C SER A 517 -12.84 11.43 -12.21
N GLU A 518 -11.93 10.65 -11.63
CA GLU A 518 -10.63 10.35 -12.25
C GLU A 518 -10.74 9.40 -13.44
N TYR A 519 -11.47 8.28 -13.30
CA TYR A 519 -11.48 7.22 -14.31
C TYR A 519 -11.80 7.68 -15.75
N PRO A 520 -12.77 8.60 -15.98
CA PRO A 520 -13.01 9.18 -17.30
C PRO A 520 -11.78 9.82 -17.97
N CYS A 521 -10.75 10.20 -17.21
CA CYS A 521 -9.51 10.76 -17.74
C CYS A 521 -8.71 9.72 -18.56
N THR A 522 -9.02 8.42 -18.45
CA THR A 522 -8.47 7.38 -19.34
C THR A 522 -8.77 7.63 -20.83
N ALA A 523 -9.71 8.54 -21.15
CA ALA A 523 -9.91 9.11 -22.48
C ALA A 523 -8.62 9.63 -23.12
N PHE A 524 -7.64 10.04 -22.31
CA PHE A 524 -6.37 10.60 -22.76
C PHE A 524 -5.18 9.63 -22.58
N SER A 525 -5.41 8.35 -22.28
CA SER A 525 -4.36 7.35 -22.04
C SER A 525 -3.38 7.20 -23.21
N VAL A 526 -3.86 7.39 -24.45
CA VAL A 526 -3.05 7.37 -25.67
C VAL A 526 -2.08 8.55 -25.75
N ILE A 527 -2.48 9.72 -25.26
CA ILE A 527 -1.64 10.94 -25.26
C ILE A 527 -0.51 10.75 -24.27
N THR A 528 -0.82 10.22 -23.09
CA THR A 528 0.20 9.87 -22.10
C THR A 528 1.14 8.76 -22.62
N SER A 529 0.63 7.77 -23.37
CA SER A 529 1.49 6.77 -24.03
C SER A 529 2.43 7.37 -25.06
N MET A 530 1.98 8.39 -25.82
CA MET A 530 2.85 9.14 -26.74
C MET A 530 4.01 9.85 -26.04
N ALA A 531 3.80 10.31 -24.81
CA ALA A 531 4.87 10.92 -24.01
C ALA A 531 5.87 9.88 -23.50
N TYR A 532 5.41 8.76 -22.95
CA TYR A 532 6.31 7.70 -22.47
C TYR A 532 7.08 7.01 -23.60
N SER A 533 6.48 6.84 -24.78
CA SER A 533 7.20 6.24 -25.92
C SER A 533 8.39 7.11 -26.37
N ARG A 534 8.32 8.43 -26.17
CA ARG A 534 9.43 9.37 -26.47
C ARG A 534 10.60 9.25 -25.50
N LEU A 535 10.35 8.78 -24.29
CA LEU A 535 11.37 8.55 -23.27
C LEU A 535 12.08 7.19 -23.42
N ASN A 536 11.65 6.34 -24.36
CA ASN A 536 12.07 4.94 -24.47
C ASN A 536 11.81 4.12 -23.18
N GLU A 537 10.89 4.57 -22.34
CA GLU A 537 10.52 3.95 -21.07
C GLU A 537 9.01 3.68 -21.05
N PRO A 538 8.54 2.61 -21.72
CA PRO A 538 7.11 2.35 -21.82
C PRO A 538 6.51 2.16 -20.41
N ALA A 539 5.54 3.02 -20.06
CA ALA A 539 4.77 2.85 -18.84
C ALA A 539 3.87 1.62 -18.96
N ASN A 540 3.92 0.77 -17.93
CA ASN A 540 3.01 -0.36 -17.80
C ASN A 540 1.55 0.17 -17.74
N GLU A 541 0.58 -0.60 -18.22
CA GLU A 541 -0.85 -0.28 -18.06
C GLU A 541 -1.27 -0.10 -16.60
N ASN A 542 -0.54 -0.76 -15.69
CA ASN A 542 -0.75 -0.66 -14.25
C ASN A 542 0.08 0.44 -13.57
N ASP A 543 0.81 1.25 -14.35
CA ASP A 543 1.64 2.34 -13.84
C ASP A 543 0.74 3.49 -13.31
N PRO A 544 0.79 3.81 -11.99
CA PRO A 544 -0.03 4.88 -11.41
C PRO A 544 0.29 6.25 -12.02
N ASP A 545 1.53 6.47 -12.45
CA ASP A 545 1.99 7.73 -13.05
C ASP A 545 1.21 8.04 -14.33
N ARG A 546 0.90 7.00 -15.11
CA ARG A 546 0.12 7.14 -16.34
C ARG A 546 -1.29 7.64 -16.05
N ARG A 547 -1.89 7.25 -14.91
CA ARG A 547 -3.23 7.68 -14.49
C ARG A 547 -3.21 9.12 -13.94
N ILE A 548 -2.19 9.47 -13.18
CA ILE A 548 -1.96 10.85 -12.71
C ILE A 548 -1.77 11.80 -13.90
N LEU A 549 -0.98 11.42 -14.91
CA LEU A 549 -0.82 12.20 -16.13
C LEU A 549 -2.10 12.30 -16.95
N ASN A 550 -2.91 11.24 -17.04
CA ASN A 550 -4.21 11.32 -17.68
C ASN A 550 -5.10 12.40 -17.04
N THR A 551 -5.09 12.52 -15.70
CA THR A 551 -5.79 13.61 -15.00
C THR A 551 -5.23 14.97 -15.39
N CYS A 552 -3.90 15.12 -15.46
CA CYS A 552 -3.27 16.37 -15.86
C CYS A 552 -3.62 16.75 -17.31
N VAL A 553 -3.61 15.79 -18.24
CA VAL A 553 -3.99 15.98 -19.65
C VAL A 553 -5.47 16.34 -19.77
N ALA A 554 -6.35 15.74 -18.94
CA ALA A 554 -7.77 16.12 -18.90
C ALA A 554 -7.99 17.56 -18.42
N LEU A 555 -7.25 18.00 -17.40
CA LEU A 555 -7.25 19.39 -16.94
C LEU A 555 -6.72 20.35 -18.01
N GLN A 556 -5.60 19.98 -18.65
CA GLN A 556 -5.00 20.74 -19.75
C GLN A 556 -5.99 20.88 -20.93
N TYR A 557 -6.71 19.82 -21.29
CA TYR A 557 -7.77 19.85 -22.30
C TYR A 557 -8.87 20.85 -21.91
N ALA A 558 -9.38 20.75 -20.67
CA ALA A 558 -10.46 21.61 -20.19
C ALA A 558 -10.05 23.09 -20.15
N PHE A 559 -8.84 23.42 -19.69
CA PHE A 559 -8.31 24.79 -19.75
C PHE A 559 -8.21 25.31 -21.18
N ARG A 560 -7.71 24.51 -22.12
CA ARG A 560 -7.60 24.90 -23.54
C ARG A 560 -8.96 25.08 -24.19
N GLN A 561 -9.94 24.23 -23.86
CA GLN A 561 -11.31 24.38 -24.33
C GLN A 561 -11.93 25.69 -23.85
N ARG A 562 -11.77 26.03 -22.56
CA ARG A 562 -12.27 27.29 -22.00
C ARG A 562 -11.57 28.51 -22.59
N TYR A 563 -10.25 28.44 -22.75
CA TYR A 563 -9.50 29.52 -23.39
C TYR A 563 -9.93 29.73 -24.85
N ALA A 564 -10.05 28.67 -25.64
CA ALA A 564 -10.51 28.77 -27.03
C ALA A 564 -11.95 29.29 -27.14
N ALA A 565 -12.84 28.86 -26.25
CA ALA A 565 -14.22 29.35 -26.18
C ALA A 565 -14.25 30.87 -25.87
N SER A 566 -13.43 31.32 -24.91
CA SER A 566 -13.30 32.73 -24.56
C SER A 566 -12.79 33.60 -25.72
N LEU A 567 -11.83 33.10 -26.51
CA LEU A 567 -11.32 33.80 -27.69
C LEU A 567 -12.36 33.94 -28.81
N GLN A 568 -13.29 32.99 -28.91
CA GLN A 568 -14.36 33.01 -29.91
C GLN A 568 -15.65 33.68 -29.42
N GLY A 569 -15.70 34.12 -28.15
CA GLY A 569 -16.92 34.69 -27.57
C GLY A 569 -18.07 33.70 -27.47
N VAL A 570 -17.79 32.39 -27.42
CA VAL A 570 -18.79 31.33 -27.28
C VAL A 570 -18.66 30.64 -25.93
N GLU A 571 -19.76 30.13 -25.37
CA GLU A 571 -19.71 29.44 -24.08
C GLU A 571 -19.08 28.04 -24.19
N GLN A 572 -19.36 27.35 -25.30
CA GLN A 572 -18.93 25.97 -25.53
C GLN A 572 -18.56 25.75 -27.00
N LEU A 573 -17.46 25.02 -27.20
CA LEU A 573 -17.02 24.54 -28.51
C LEU A 573 -17.45 23.10 -28.71
N SER A 574 -17.65 22.71 -29.97
CA SER A 574 -17.90 21.31 -30.33
C SER A 574 -16.79 20.41 -29.81
N ASP A 575 -17.18 19.47 -28.93
CA ASP A 575 -16.25 18.58 -28.24
C ASP A 575 -15.42 17.74 -29.22
N GLY A 576 -16.03 17.26 -30.30
CA GLY A 576 -15.32 16.50 -31.33
C GLY A 576 -14.24 17.30 -32.05
N ALA A 577 -14.51 18.56 -32.39
CA ALA A 577 -13.54 19.44 -33.04
C ALA A 577 -12.38 19.79 -32.09
N MET A 578 -12.70 20.05 -30.81
CA MET A 578 -11.71 20.33 -29.78
C MET A 578 -10.82 19.13 -29.46
N LEU A 579 -11.39 17.92 -29.32
CA LEU A 579 -10.64 16.69 -29.10
C LEU A 579 -9.70 16.39 -30.27
N PHE A 580 -10.16 16.58 -31.51
CA PHE A 580 -9.31 16.39 -32.69
C PHE A 580 -8.17 17.41 -32.75
N SER A 581 -8.45 18.69 -32.49
CA SER A 581 -7.43 19.75 -32.42
C SER A 581 -6.42 19.49 -31.30
N PHE A 582 -6.88 19.02 -30.15
CA PHE A 582 -6.04 18.67 -29.02
C PHE A 582 -5.13 17.47 -29.32
N LEU A 583 -5.67 16.43 -29.93
CA LEU A 583 -4.88 15.28 -30.38
C LEU A 583 -3.84 15.70 -31.45
N LYS A 584 -4.22 16.55 -32.40
CA LYS A 584 -3.33 17.14 -33.40
C LYS A 584 -2.14 17.84 -32.75
N TYR A 585 -2.40 18.64 -31.71
CA TYR A 585 -1.36 19.32 -30.95
C TYR A 585 -0.35 18.33 -30.33
N HIS A 586 -0.81 17.26 -29.70
CA HIS A 586 0.07 16.26 -29.09
C HIS A 586 0.82 15.39 -30.10
N VAL A 587 0.24 15.10 -31.27
CA VAL A 587 0.96 14.41 -32.36
C VAL A 587 2.09 15.27 -32.91
N ARG A 588 1.83 16.57 -33.14
CA ARG A 588 2.89 17.53 -33.52
C ARG A 588 3.99 17.64 -32.47
N ARG A 589 3.62 17.58 -31.19
CA ARG A 589 4.57 17.57 -30.08
C ARG A 589 5.40 16.29 -30.04
N HIS A 590 4.78 15.14 -30.29
CA HIS A 590 5.47 13.85 -30.44
C HIS A 590 6.50 13.89 -31.60
N HIS A 591 6.18 14.58 -32.70
CA HIS A 591 7.11 14.85 -33.81
C HIS A 591 8.12 15.99 -33.56
N ARG A 592 8.07 16.64 -32.39
CA ARG A 592 8.89 17.81 -32.01
C ARG A 592 8.63 19.09 -32.82
N ASP A 593 7.52 19.16 -33.57
CA ASP A 593 7.11 20.37 -34.31
C ASP A 593 6.64 21.51 -33.38
N VAL A 594 6.27 21.16 -32.15
CA VAL A 594 5.77 22.11 -31.14
C VAL A 594 6.45 21.79 -29.81
N ARG A 595 6.95 22.83 -29.13
CA ARG A 595 7.58 22.74 -27.80
C ARG A 595 6.96 23.78 -26.85
N GLY A 596 7.36 23.74 -25.58
CA GLY A 596 6.94 24.71 -24.57
C GLY A 596 5.75 24.25 -23.72
N VAL A 597 5.17 25.17 -22.95
CA VAL A 597 4.10 24.87 -21.99
C VAL A 597 2.74 24.98 -22.70
N ALA A 598 1.88 23.96 -22.57
CA ALA A 598 0.58 23.98 -23.24
C ALA A 598 -0.51 24.71 -22.46
N CYS A 599 -0.36 24.83 -21.13
CA CYS A 599 -1.27 25.50 -20.22
C CYS A 599 -0.49 26.04 -19.02
N GLU A 600 -0.62 27.33 -18.73
CA GLU A 600 0.12 27.99 -17.65
C GLU A 600 -0.53 27.84 -16.27
N GLN A 601 -1.81 27.48 -16.27
CA GLN A 601 -2.67 27.34 -15.09
C GLN A 601 -2.56 25.96 -14.45
N LEU A 602 -1.67 25.08 -14.93
CA LEU A 602 -1.51 23.72 -14.47
C LEU A 602 -0.05 23.41 -14.12
N LEU A 603 0.18 22.93 -12.90
CA LEU A 603 1.49 22.54 -12.39
C LEU A 603 1.38 21.16 -11.71
N LEU A 604 2.16 20.19 -12.16
CA LEU A 604 2.29 18.87 -11.52
C LEU A 604 3.37 18.94 -10.45
N CYS A 605 3.02 18.64 -9.20
CA CYS A 605 3.97 18.54 -8.09
C CYS A 605 4.39 17.08 -7.93
N THR A 606 5.62 16.77 -8.29
CA THR A 606 6.15 15.40 -8.27
C THR A 606 7.63 15.41 -7.93
N MET A 607 8.05 14.44 -7.13
CA MET A 607 9.48 14.18 -6.87
C MET A 607 10.03 13.06 -7.76
N ASP A 608 9.19 12.50 -8.64
CA ASP A 608 9.59 11.47 -9.59
C ASP A 608 10.11 12.11 -10.88
N LYS A 609 11.39 11.85 -11.18
CA LYS A 609 12.06 12.40 -12.35
C LYS A 609 11.47 11.86 -13.66
N ARG A 610 11.07 10.58 -13.71
CA ARG A 610 10.50 9.93 -14.89
C ARG A 610 9.12 10.50 -15.20
N LEU A 611 8.27 10.63 -14.17
CA LEU A 611 6.98 11.29 -14.29
C LEU A 611 7.13 12.76 -14.73
N SER A 612 8.14 13.47 -14.20
CA SER A 612 8.43 14.85 -14.59
C SER A 612 8.82 14.98 -16.07
N LEU A 613 9.69 14.11 -16.56
CA LEU A 613 10.09 14.08 -17.97
C LEU A 613 8.89 13.79 -18.89
N ALA A 614 8.01 12.87 -18.49
CA ALA A 614 6.80 12.56 -19.26
C ALA A 614 5.82 13.74 -19.27
N ALA A 615 5.67 14.46 -18.16
CA ALA A 615 4.89 15.70 -18.09
C ALA A 615 5.46 16.81 -18.98
N ASP A 616 6.79 16.94 -19.06
CA ASP A 616 7.46 17.89 -19.95
C ASP A 616 7.20 17.57 -21.43
N GLU A 617 7.26 16.29 -21.83
CA GLU A 617 6.86 15.84 -23.19
C GLU A 617 5.37 16.14 -23.48
N LEU A 618 4.52 16.29 -22.45
CA LEU A 618 3.11 16.71 -22.58
C LEU A 618 2.92 18.24 -22.54
N GLY A 619 3.97 19.00 -22.23
CA GLY A 619 3.88 20.46 -22.04
C GLY A 619 3.16 20.85 -20.75
N ILE A 620 3.30 20.03 -19.71
CA ILE A 620 2.79 20.24 -18.37
C ILE A 620 3.97 20.63 -17.51
N GLN A 621 3.87 21.72 -16.75
CA GLN A 621 4.97 22.14 -15.87
C GLN A 621 5.08 21.24 -14.64
N THR A 622 6.28 21.12 -14.09
CA THR A 622 6.59 20.23 -12.96
C THR A 622 7.32 20.94 -11.81
N PHE A 623 6.91 20.69 -10.57
CA PHE A 623 7.60 21.19 -9.38
C PHE A 623 8.06 20.05 -8.45
N PRO A 624 9.34 20.02 -8.03
CA PRO A 624 10.45 20.86 -8.52
C PRO A 624 10.75 20.59 -10.00
N ARG A 625 11.36 21.55 -10.69
CA ARG A 625 11.83 21.33 -12.07
C ARG A 625 13.16 20.60 -12.00
N PHE A 626 13.26 19.49 -12.71
CA PHE A 626 14.51 18.75 -12.84
C PHE A 626 15.29 19.33 -14.02
N ASP A 627 16.51 19.79 -13.77
CA ASP A 627 17.41 20.20 -14.84
C ASP A 627 17.76 18.98 -15.69
N CYS A 628 17.11 18.90 -16.85
CA CYS A 628 17.38 17.88 -17.83
C CYS A 628 18.70 18.27 -18.50
N GLY A 629 19.82 17.77 -17.99
CA GLY A 629 21.16 17.96 -18.56
C GLY A 629 21.34 17.52 -20.02
N LEU A 630 20.26 17.11 -20.70
CA LEU A 630 20.20 16.76 -22.12
C LEU A 630 20.43 17.94 -23.06
N HIS A 631 20.48 19.19 -22.59
CA HIS A 631 20.87 20.32 -23.43
C HIS A 631 22.38 20.62 -23.42
N GLY A 632 23.17 19.99 -22.54
CA GLY A 632 24.63 20.19 -22.52
C GLY A 632 25.39 19.42 -23.60
N ALA A 633 24.92 18.22 -23.98
CA ALA A 633 25.69 17.34 -24.87
C ALA A 633 25.52 17.62 -26.38
N ALA A 634 24.52 18.40 -26.78
CA ALA A 634 24.24 18.64 -28.21
C ALA A 634 24.91 19.91 -28.77
N THR A 635 25.67 20.65 -27.96
CA THR A 635 26.35 21.89 -28.39
C THR A 635 27.88 21.78 -28.38
N GLU A 636 28.44 20.61 -28.06
CA GLU A 636 29.88 20.33 -28.16
C GLU A 636 30.26 19.48 -29.40
N GLU A 637 29.29 19.12 -30.25
CA GLU A 637 29.53 18.40 -31.52
C GLU A 637 29.17 19.21 -32.79
N GLU A 638 28.92 20.52 -32.66
CA GLU A 638 28.94 21.50 -33.77
C GLU A 638 30.14 22.44 -33.60
#